data_AF-B7FUT3-F1
#
_entry.id   AF-B7FUT3-F1
#
_cell.length_a   1.000
_cell.length_b   1.000
_cell.length_c   1.000
_cell.angle_alpha   90.00
_cell.angle_beta   90.00
_cell.angle_gamma   90.00
#
_symmetry.space_group_name_H-M   'P 1'
#
loop_
_entity.id
_entity.type
_entity.pdbx_description
1 polymer ?
#
loop_
_entity_poly.entity_id
_entity_poly.type
_entity_poly.pdbx_seq_one_letter_code
_entity_poly.pdbx_strand_id
1 'polypeptide(L)'
;MDHRHNECTGVFNRDLSDCGEESRSQLKSSSRRKRSFFLVTPEGNALTVSPGSHSSSHLRGQFPSELPSDWQLHQPDLTSVSQLLAALLLTTALTVLSALDAMHHCLQHETYALLDLVDDDNFQQAYENAISNEGGKCRRMFQNVLVPTGAVTFSLGGVCLVLIYCHSRRGGTCAYATIRVTVKLLLLLLAMFAIQTYSIMAIMLQTRNYSANSSDNPYEHLAAVDHYGHVADNANLYYMAWISEILAISLVYQTVAATFRLTRAAKNQADSALLPATSWDSSYRMDSESRAMWYKSLYRLRIRTGIWMAAFLSSFVVIASSQYVWTQVLWAYASQYSADAKYTTVCRVVRENSNLPPQLCRRTVTSWLSGVIGSALSATAIGMHLAGRWTAADSQLHQQDSLPVWERLLVQNRLPLRTELVLSVLLSIVSGFNAVFATGVQGPAATVGNLYYASWLCFLLYVRIGLGCLEEHHNIEEVGEEINQDGYIAPVLVGRQVGVTSARDMSTLRSSSDTTGKSEQVYTDPLEKDRAPIARKYFFLAIFSLVCAASAYDAASNQNKRLTPVQIYMSTAPCVVSVLSGFLFVLCLSPHCYTIVSRFWIGGSLSIFCFIVWLVNLVLTMHSANSWAVNGIGEIKTANLYYFSWASIITSSIQMMSYLKAAFGVKKNDYMSFVWVGICKVCFVVLGAAMHIWHTISGNCGFDEITIGAVTFCSRTVLAMVVALTGMLVGGLVVAGRMLLMCCPSCQCSRFQTHIEMIISIFLVFLFGAAVALITGIGGPGQSVGDLYYSTWCAFLISIGIFVSCFEQIKLEDMELDSSQPKQLERRKATDNVLV
;
A
#
# COMPACT_ATOMS: atom_id res chain seq x y z
N MET A 1 42.65 -19.47 54.10
CA MET A 1 42.91 -19.85 52.70
C MET A 1 41.58 -19.79 51.97
N ASP A 2 41.25 -18.72 51.24
CA ASP A 2 42.02 -17.48 51.09
C ASP A 2 41.12 -16.23 51.00
N HIS A 3 41.67 -15.09 51.39
CA HIS A 3 40.98 -13.80 51.54
C HIS A 3 41.40 -12.80 50.45
N ARG A 4 40.46 -11.96 50.00
CA ARG A 4 40.60 -10.54 49.54
C ARG A 4 39.17 -10.05 49.21
N HIS A 5 38.56 -9.01 49.81
CA HIS A 5 38.92 -7.58 49.93
C HIS A 5 39.28 -6.93 48.58
N ASN A 6 38.93 -5.69 48.20
CA ASN A 6 38.02 -4.62 48.68
C ASN A 6 37.93 -3.60 47.48
N GLU A 7 37.20 -2.48 47.40
CA GLU A 7 36.28 -1.70 48.26
C GLU A 7 35.46 -0.74 47.35
N CYS A 8 34.34 -0.14 47.79
CA CYS A 8 33.93 1.21 47.34
C CYS A 8 32.73 1.79 48.15
N THR A 9 33.02 2.69 49.09
CA THR A 9 32.03 3.55 49.78
C THR A 9 32.51 4.99 49.83
N GLY A 10 31.59 5.93 49.60
CA GLY A 10 31.77 7.38 49.73
C GLY A 10 30.50 8.05 49.19
N VAL A 11 29.52 8.48 49.98
CA VAL A 11 29.56 9.42 51.12
C VAL A 11 30.09 10.78 50.70
N PHE A 12 29.19 11.63 50.23
CA PHE A 12 29.30 13.07 50.38
C PHE A 12 27.94 13.61 50.82
N ASN A 13 27.86 14.02 52.09
CA ASN A 13 26.71 14.67 52.69
C ASN A 13 27.19 16.03 53.17
N ARG A 14 26.57 17.12 52.72
CA ARG A 14 26.81 18.46 53.27
C ARG A 14 25.57 19.32 53.12
N ASP A 15 25.05 19.73 54.26
CA ASP A 15 23.99 20.72 54.39
C ASP A 15 24.44 22.09 53.85
N LEU A 16 23.49 22.84 53.31
CA LEU A 16 23.53 24.30 53.33
C LEU A 16 22.09 24.83 53.39
N SER A 17 21.82 25.56 54.47
CA SER A 17 20.51 26.07 54.90
C SER A 17 20.17 27.43 54.28
N ASP A 18 18.86 27.71 54.21
CA ASP A 18 18.19 29.02 54.13
C ASP A 18 18.68 30.08 53.13
N CYS A 19 17.79 30.42 52.18
CA CYS A 19 17.29 31.80 51.99
C CYS A 19 16.15 31.83 50.94
N GLY A 20 15.15 32.70 51.16
CA GLY A 20 14.33 33.27 50.08
C GLY A 20 12.84 32.91 50.07
N GLU A 21 12.02 33.81 50.61
CA GLU A 21 10.57 33.85 50.39
C GLU A 21 10.19 34.32 48.95
N GLU A 22 8.88 34.37 48.72
CA GLU A 22 8.20 35.29 47.79
C GLU A 22 8.21 34.99 46.27
N SER A 23 7.12 34.36 45.79
CA SER A 23 6.12 35.05 44.94
C SER A 23 5.05 34.10 44.38
N ARG A 24 3.82 34.19 44.91
CA ARG A 24 2.62 33.58 44.29
C ARG A 24 2.10 34.48 43.17
N SER A 25 2.28 34.11 41.91
CA SER A 25 1.52 34.70 40.80
C SER A 25 0.19 33.95 40.60
N GLN A 26 -0.92 34.61 40.90
CA GLN A 26 -2.27 34.06 40.65
C GLN A 26 -2.62 34.13 39.16
N LEU A 27 -2.71 32.99 38.48
CA LEU A 27 -3.36 32.89 37.17
C LEU A 27 -4.83 32.48 37.34
N LYS A 28 -5.70 33.49 37.49
CA LYS A 28 -7.17 33.33 37.41
C LYS A 28 -7.56 32.93 35.98
N SER A 29 -7.99 31.69 35.77
CA SER A 29 -8.76 31.32 34.57
C SER A 29 -10.25 31.20 34.92
N SER A 30 -11.11 31.87 34.14
CA SER A 30 -12.51 32.06 34.50
C SER A 30 -13.39 30.89 34.03
N SER A 31 -13.93 30.12 34.98
CA SER A 31 -15.00 29.16 34.72
C SER A 31 -16.31 29.89 34.37
N ARG A 32 -16.63 30.03 33.07
CA ARG A 32 -17.95 30.49 32.59
C ARG A 32 -18.98 29.34 32.68
N ARG A 33 -19.58 29.16 33.87
CA ARG A 33 -20.79 28.35 34.05
C ARG A 33 -21.97 29.02 33.33
N LYS A 34 -22.49 28.43 32.25
CA LYS A 34 -23.83 28.76 31.73
C LYS A 34 -24.88 28.08 32.62
N ARG A 35 -25.67 28.88 33.34
CA ARG A 35 -26.90 28.40 34.01
C ARG A 35 -28.06 28.40 33.01
N SER A 36 -28.81 27.31 32.95
CA SER A 36 -30.14 27.25 32.34
C SER A 36 -31.13 27.95 33.28
N PHE A 37 -31.95 28.86 32.76
CA PHE A 37 -33.08 29.41 33.51
C PHE A 37 -34.22 28.39 33.52
N PHE A 38 -34.63 27.95 34.72
CA PHE A 38 -35.97 27.41 34.95
C PHE A 38 -36.88 28.58 35.35
N LEU A 39 -38.03 28.69 34.69
CA LEU A 39 -39.03 29.71 34.99
C LEU A 39 -40.26 28.98 35.54
N VAL A 40 -40.47 29.14 36.85
CA VAL A 40 -41.60 28.57 37.58
C VAL A 40 -42.76 29.57 37.55
N THR A 41 -43.97 29.12 37.24
CA THR A 41 -45.22 29.86 37.48
C THR A 41 -46.22 28.95 38.21
N PRO A 42 -47.07 29.50 39.10
CA PRO A 42 -47.80 28.72 40.11
C PRO A 42 -49.19 28.26 39.67
N GLU A 43 -49.82 27.50 40.58
CA GLU A 43 -51.06 26.73 40.42
C GLU A 43 -52.34 27.56 40.18
N GLY A 44 -53.35 26.90 39.61
CA GLY A 44 -54.74 27.39 39.52
C GLY A 44 -55.71 26.29 39.09
N ASN A 45 -56.55 25.80 40.01
CA ASN A 45 -57.54 24.76 39.77
C ASN A 45 -58.81 25.29 39.07
N ALA A 46 -59.34 24.58 38.05
CA ALA A 46 -60.78 24.44 37.81
C ALA A 46 -61.15 23.41 36.70
N LEU A 47 -61.91 22.38 37.09
CA LEU A 47 -63.09 21.80 36.42
C LEU A 47 -63.20 21.67 34.88
N THR A 48 -63.25 20.40 34.44
CA THR A 48 -64.19 19.79 33.46
C THR A 48 -64.57 20.52 32.15
N VAL A 49 -64.33 19.86 31.01
CA VAL A 49 -65.36 19.29 30.09
C VAL A 49 -64.68 18.68 28.85
N SER A 50 -65.20 17.54 28.38
CA SER A 50 -64.92 16.85 27.10
C SER A 50 -66.27 16.69 26.37
N PRO A 51 -66.39 16.46 25.05
CA PRO A 51 -65.36 16.14 24.04
C PRO A 51 -65.43 17.01 22.74
N GLY A 52 -64.52 16.76 21.79
CA GLY A 52 -64.53 17.42 20.47
C GLY A 52 -63.66 16.71 19.44
N SER A 53 -64.19 15.67 18.81
CA SER A 53 -63.48 14.81 17.86
C SER A 53 -63.16 15.49 16.52
N HIS A 54 -61.91 15.42 16.07
CA HIS A 54 -61.62 15.20 14.65
C HIS A 54 -60.36 14.34 14.46
N SER A 55 -60.57 13.12 13.97
CA SER A 55 -59.55 12.12 13.70
C SER A 55 -58.85 12.38 12.35
N SER A 56 -57.63 12.91 12.39
CA SER A 56 -56.64 12.67 11.34
C SER A 56 -55.53 11.79 11.91
N SER A 57 -55.75 10.48 11.89
CA SER A 57 -54.85 9.50 12.50
C SER A 57 -53.49 9.48 11.80
N HIS A 58 -52.48 10.00 12.50
CA HIS A 58 -51.08 9.92 12.16
C HIS A 58 -50.63 8.46 11.87
N LEU A 59 -50.49 8.09 10.61
CA LEU A 59 -49.56 7.03 10.18
C LEU A 59 -48.13 7.57 10.12
N ARG A 60 -47.71 8.28 11.18
CA ARG A 60 -46.30 8.61 11.40
C ARG A 60 -45.70 7.45 12.20
N GLY A 61 -45.43 6.35 11.50
CA GLY A 61 -44.90 5.12 12.09
C GLY A 61 -43.77 5.43 13.06
N GLN A 62 -43.98 5.12 14.34
CA GLN A 62 -42.95 5.22 15.36
C GLN A 62 -41.91 4.15 15.06
N PHE A 63 -40.83 4.54 14.39
CA PHE A 63 -39.62 3.73 14.36
C PHE A 63 -39.20 3.45 15.82
N PRO A 64 -38.87 2.20 16.18
CA PRO A 64 -38.38 1.89 17.52
C PRO A 64 -37.17 2.77 17.84
N SER A 65 -37.22 3.46 18.98
CA SER A 65 -36.19 4.41 19.40
C SER A 65 -34.89 3.74 19.86
N GLU A 66 -34.95 2.45 20.18
CA GLU A 66 -33.82 1.64 20.59
C GLU A 66 -33.27 0.91 19.36
N LEU A 67 -32.02 1.21 19.01
CA LEU A 67 -31.32 0.45 17.98
C LEU A 67 -30.90 -0.90 18.55
N PRO A 68 -31.00 -2.00 17.77
CA PRO A 68 -30.39 -3.27 18.15
C PRO A 68 -28.89 -3.09 18.46
N SER A 69 -28.41 -3.79 19.49
CA SER A 69 -26.99 -3.86 19.88
C SER A 69 -26.05 -4.06 18.68
N ASP A 70 -26.50 -4.91 17.77
CA ASP A 70 -25.78 -5.45 16.63
C ASP A 70 -25.55 -4.40 15.52
N TRP A 71 -26.25 -3.26 15.57
CA TRP A 71 -26.05 -2.15 14.65
C TRP A 71 -24.60 -1.61 14.68
N GLN A 72 -23.91 -1.71 15.82
CA GLN A 72 -22.51 -1.33 15.94
C GLN A 72 -21.61 -2.13 14.98
N LEU A 73 -21.91 -3.41 14.74
CA LEU A 73 -21.17 -4.29 13.82
C LEU A 73 -21.33 -3.90 12.34
N HIS A 74 -22.28 -3.01 12.03
CA HIS A 74 -22.57 -2.54 10.67
C HIS A 74 -22.25 -1.06 10.46
N GLN A 75 -21.73 -0.37 11.47
CA GLN A 75 -21.27 1.00 11.29
C GLN A 75 -20.11 1.03 10.27
N PRO A 76 -20.14 1.97 9.30
CA PRO A 76 -19.04 2.13 8.38
C PRO A 76 -17.82 2.65 9.14
N ASP A 77 -16.63 2.13 8.83
CA ASP A 77 -15.40 2.66 9.37
C ASP A 77 -15.07 4.01 8.71
N LEU A 78 -15.68 5.08 9.25
CA LEU A 78 -15.44 6.45 8.86
C LEU A 78 -13.98 6.89 9.14
N THR A 79 -13.22 6.14 9.95
CA THR A 79 -11.79 6.36 10.15
C THR A 79 -11.04 6.00 8.87
N SER A 80 -11.23 4.78 8.35
CA SER A 80 -10.61 4.36 7.07
C SER A 80 -10.96 5.30 5.91
N VAL A 81 -12.21 5.76 5.83
CA VAL A 81 -12.66 6.71 4.81
C VAL A 81 -12.00 8.09 4.99
N SER A 82 -11.83 8.56 6.22
CA SER A 82 -11.15 9.85 6.47
C SER A 82 -9.63 9.76 6.22
N GLN A 83 -8.99 8.61 6.48
CA GLN A 83 -7.59 8.36 6.14
C GLN A 83 -7.36 8.36 4.61
N LEU A 84 -8.19 7.62 3.84
CA LEU A 84 -8.11 7.63 2.38
C LEU A 84 -8.39 9.02 1.80
N LEU A 85 -9.32 9.77 2.40
CA LEU A 85 -9.63 11.14 1.97
C LEU A 85 -8.47 12.10 2.26
N ALA A 86 -7.80 11.97 3.41
CA ALA A 86 -6.58 12.71 3.71
C ALA A 86 -5.43 12.37 2.73
N ALA A 87 -5.29 11.08 2.36
CA ALA A 87 -4.32 10.66 1.35
C ALA A 87 -4.63 11.24 -0.05
N LEU A 88 -5.91 11.28 -0.45
CA LEU A 88 -6.34 11.92 -1.71
C LEU A 88 -6.06 13.42 -1.70
N LEU A 89 -6.31 14.10 -0.58
CA LEU A 89 -5.99 15.52 -0.43
C LEU A 89 -4.48 15.79 -0.46
N LEU A 90 -3.66 14.95 0.17
CA LEU A 90 -2.21 15.05 0.13
C LEU A 90 -1.64 14.84 -1.28
N THR A 91 -2.07 13.79 -1.98
CA THR A 91 -1.64 13.52 -3.36
C THR A 91 -2.10 14.61 -4.33
N THR A 92 -3.30 15.17 -4.13
CA THR A 92 -3.75 16.38 -4.85
C THR A 92 -2.87 17.59 -4.54
N ALA A 93 -2.45 17.78 -3.28
CA ALA A 93 -1.52 18.86 -2.89
C ALA A 93 -0.20 18.75 -3.67
N LEU A 94 0.39 17.55 -3.69
CA LEU A 94 1.63 17.27 -4.39
C LEU A 94 1.46 17.45 -5.91
N THR A 95 0.34 16.98 -6.48
CA THR A 95 -0.01 17.22 -7.90
C THR A 95 -0.03 18.71 -8.23
N VAL A 96 -0.68 19.53 -7.39
CA VAL A 96 -0.76 20.99 -7.59
C VAL A 96 0.60 21.66 -7.40
N LEU A 97 1.42 21.22 -6.43
CA LEU A 97 2.77 21.75 -6.24
C LEU A 97 3.69 21.41 -7.42
N SER A 98 3.68 20.17 -7.91
CA SER A 98 4.39 19.77 -9.13
C SER A 98 3.89 20.53 -10.37
N ALA A 99 2.58 20.78 -10.47
CA ALA A 99 2.00 21.60 -11.53
C ALA A 99 2.41 23.09 -11.45
N LEU A 100 2.59 23.64 -10.25
CA LEU A 100 3.07 25.02 -10.06
C LEU A 100 4.57 25.16 -10.33
N ASP A 101 5.39 24.18 -9.93
CA ASP A 101 6.81 24.07 -10.28
C ASP A 101 6.97 23.94 -11.81
N ALA A 102 6.22 23.03 -12.43
CA ALA A 102 6.15 22.88 -13.88
C ALA A 102 5.73 24.17 -14.60
N MET A 103 4.71 24.88 -14.08
CA MET A 103 4.28 26.19 -14.63
C MET A 103 5.40 27.25 -14.53
N HIS A 104 6.29 27.18 -13.54
CA HIS A 104 7.44 28.08 -13.42
C HIS A 104 8.56 27.72 -14.41
N HIS A 105 8.87 26.43 -14.54
CA HIS A 105 9.92 25.94 -15.44
C HIS A 105 9.51 25.81 -16.91
N CYS A 106 8.22 25.93 -17.23
CA CYS A 106 7.74 25.79 -18.60
C CYS A 106 8.38 26.79 -19.58
N LEU A 107 8.69 28.00 -19.11
CA LEU A 107 9.39 29.03 -19.88
C LEU A 107 10.90 28.78 -20.03
N GLN A 108 11.46 27.74 -19.38
CA GLN A 108 12.89 27.43 -19.36
C GLN A 108 13.24 26.09 -20.05
N HIS A 109 12.27 25.20 -20.30
CA HIS A 109 12.54 23.90 -20.96
C HIS A 109 12.32 23.90 -22.47
N GLU A 110 11.32 24.65 -22.98
CA GLU A 110 11.20 24.89 -24.43
C GLU A 110 12.51 25.46 -25.02
N THR A 111 13.24 26.24 -24.22
CA THR A 111 14.53 26.83 -24.59
C THR A 111 15.70 25.83 -24.59
N TYR A 112 15.68 24.77 -23.76
CA TYR A 112 16.70 23.71 -23.84
C TYR A 112 16.48 22.78 -25.03
N ALA A 113 15.23 22.44 -25.35
CA ALA A 113 14.91 21.68 -26.56
C ALA A 113 15.24 22.47 -27.85
N LEU A 114 15.10 23.80 -27.83
CA LEU A 114 15.58 24.68 -28.92
C LEU A 114 17.11 24.69 -29.03
N LEU A 115 17.83 24.65 -27.90
CA LEU A 115 19.31 24.72 -27.84
C LEU A 115 19.99 23.53 -28.53
N ASP A 116 19.38 22.34 -28.49
CA ASP A 116 19.85 21.14 -29.21
C ASP A 116 19.50 21.15 -30.72
N LEU A 117 18.70 22.11 -31.20
CA LEU A 117 18.10 22.11 -32.54
C LEU A 117 18.47 23.33 -33.42
N VAL A 118 19.08 24.38 -32.87
CA VAL A 118 19.30 25.65 -33.57
C VAL A 118 20.76 26.07 -33.53
N ASP A 119 21.41 26.12 -34.70
CA ASP A 119 22.72 26.77 -34.90
C ASP A 119 22.69 28.23 -34.41
N ASP A 120 23.77 28.65 -33.74
CA ASP A 120 23.86 29.85 -32.87
C ASP A 120 23.18 31.13 -33.42
N ASP A 121 23.30 31.40 -34.73
CA ASP A 121 22.90 32.68 -35.34
C ASP A 121 21.39 32.98 -35.30
N ASN A 122 20.53 31.95 -35.22
CA ASN A 122 19.07 32.13 -35.18
C ASN A 122 18.44 31.90 -33.79
N PHE A 123 19.23 31.49 -32.80
CA PHE A 123 18.74 31.12 -31.46
C PHE A 123 17.92 32.25 -30.82
N GLN A 124 18.45 33.47 -30.80
CA GLN A 124 17.81 34.64 -30.16
C GLN A 124 16.42 34.93 -30.72
N GLN A 125 16.24 34.81 -32.04
CA GLN A 125 14.96 35.09 -32.69
C GLN A 125 13.96 33.94 -32.53
N ALA A 126 14.43 32.69 -32.52
CA ALA A 126 13.59 31.53 -32.20
C ALA A 126 13.11 31.58 -30.73
N TYR A 127 14.00 31.95 -29.82
CA TYR A 127 13.74 32.18 -28.38
C TYR A 127 12.66 33.25 -28.15
N GLU A 128 12.79 34.43 -28.77
CA GLU A 128 11.81 35.52 -28.65
C GLU A 128 10.45 35.17 -29.28
N ASN A 129 10.43 34.42 -30.39
CA ASN A 129 9.21 33.95 -31.03
C ASN A 129 8.49 32.87 -30.19
N ALA A 130 9.22 31.93 -29.59
CA ALA A 130 8.66 30.90 -28.72
C ALA A 130 8.06 31.52 -27.43
N ILE A 131 8.81 32.41 -26.76
CA ILE A 131 8.34 33.07 -25.53
C ILE A 131 7.08 33.92 -25.77
N SER A 132 6.99 34.62 -26.91
CA SER A 132 5.86 35.50 -27.21
C SER A 132 4.57 34.75 -27.58
N ASN A 133 4.65 33.60 -28.26
CA ASN A 133 3.47 32.87 -28.75
C ASN A 133 3.12 31.58 -27.97
N GLU A 134 4.13 30.86 -27.44
CA GLU A 134 3.98 29.49 -26.93
C GLU A 134 3.88 29.45 -25.40
N GLY A 135 4.74 30.17 -24.67
CA GLY A 135 4.78 30.15 -23.20
C GLY A 135 3.44 30.53 -22.52
N GLY A 136 2.60 31.33 -23.19
CA GLY A 136 1.24 31.63 -22.74
C GLY A 136 0.26 30.46 -22.86
N LYS A 137 0.48 29.48 -23.74
CA LYS A 137 -0.36 28.28 -23.93
C LYS A 137 -0.15 27.29 -22.79
N CYS A 138 1.10 26.99 -22.45
CA CYS A 138 1.47 26.13 -21.32
C CYS A 138 0.86 26.61 -20.00
N ARG A 139 1.12 27.87 -19.64
CA ARG A 139 0.62 28.50 -18.41
C ARG A 139 -0.91 28.44 -18.32
N ARG A 140 -1.62 28.63 -19.45
CA ARG A 140 -3.08 28.50 -19.53
C ARG A 140 -3.57 27.06 -19.25
N MET A 141 -2.86 26.01 -19.69
CA MET A 141 -3.24 24.64 -19.37
C MET A 141 -3.21 24.38 -17.86
N PHE A 142 -2.10 24.71 -17.20
CA PHE A 142 -1.96 24.56 -15.75
C PHE A 142 -2.99 25.39 -14.96
N GLN A 143 -3.22 26.64 -15.38
CA GLN A 143 -4.19 27.54 -14.73
C GLN A 143 -5.65 27.18 -14.99
N ASN A 144 -6.00 26.57 -16.13
CA ASN A 144 -7.39 26.26 -16.49
C ASN A 144 -7.81 24.82 -16.13
N VAL A 145 -6.86 23.89 -16.00
CA VAL A 145 -7.15 22.47 -15.72
C VAL A 145 -6.69 22.08 -14.32
N LEU A 146 -5.38 22.16 -14.04
CA LEU A 146 -4.78 21.59 -12.82
C LEU A 146 -5.09 22.37 -11.54
N VAL A 147 -5.01 23.71 -11.59
CA VAL A 147 -5.35 24.53 -10.42
C VAL A 147 -6.85 24.42 -10.07
N PRO A 148 -7.80 24.50 -11.02
CA PRO A 148 -9.22 24.29 -10.74
C PRO A 148 -9.57 22.88 -10.27
N THR A 149 -9.07 21.82 -10.93
CA THR A 149 -9.35 20.42 -10.53
C THR A 149 -8.82 20.15 -9.11
N GLY A 150 -7.62 20.64 -8.79
CA GLY A 150 -7.06 20.62 -7.43
C GLY A 150 -7.92 21.39 -6.43
N ALA A 151 -8.23 22.67 -6.69
CA ALA A 151 -9.02 23.51 -5.79
C ALA A 151 -10.42 22.96 -5.50
N VAL A 152 -11.10 22.38 -6.51
CA VAL A 152 -12.41 21.74 -6.32
C VAL A 152 -12.27 20.43 -5.53
N THR A 153 -11.23 19.63 -5.78
CA THR A 153 -10.95 18.41 -5.00
C THR A 153 -10.68 18.73 -3.53
N PHE A 154 -9.91 19.79 -3.24
CA PHE A 154 -9.71 20.31 -1.88
C PHE A 154 -11.01 20.77 -1.23
N SER A 155 -11.83 21.52 -1.97
CA SER A 155 -13.10 22.05 -1.46
C SER A 155 -14.10 20.92 -1.12
N LEU A 156 -14.27 19.97 -2.04
CA LEU A 156 -15.16 18.81 -1.85
C LEU A 156 -14.64 17.90 -0.72
N GLY A 157 -13.33 17.62 -0.68
CA GLY A 157 -12.74 16.82 0.39
C GLY A 157 -12.82 17.49 1.76
N GLY A 158 -12.67 18.81 1.84
CA GLY A 158 -12.90 19.59 3.05
C GLY A 158 -14.35 19.47 3.56
N VAL A 159 -15.34 19.58 2.65
CA VAL A 159 -16.75 19.35 2.99
C VAL A 159 -16.98 17.91 3.49
N CYS A 160 -16.38 16.91 2.84
CA CYS A 160 -16.45 15.51 3.27
C CYS A 160 -15.87 15.29 4.67
N LEU A 161 -14.70 15.88 4.99
CA LEU A 161 -14.11 15.82 6.34
C LEU A 161 -14.99 16.51 7.39
N VAL A 162 -15.59 17.67 7.07
CA VAL A 162 -16.54 18.36 7.96
C VAL A 162 -17.78 17.52 8.20
N LEU A 163 -18.32 16.84 7.18
CA LEU A 163 -19.46 15.92 7.34
C LEU A 163 -19.13 14.74 8.26
N ILE A 164 -17.96 14.12 8.09
CA ILE A 164 -17.47 13.02 8.95
C ILE A 164 -17.28 13.51 10.39
N TYR A 165 -16.61 14.64 10.59
CA TYR A 165 -16.39 15.24 11.91
C TYR A 165 -17.70 15.61 12.62
N CYS A 166 -18.63 16.26 11.91
CA CYS A 166 -19.94 16.60 12.46
C CYS A 166 -20.81 15.38 12.78
N HIS A 167 -20.67 14.28 12.04
CA HIS A 167 -21.35 13.01 12.34
C HIS A 167 -20.76 12.35 13.59
N SER A 168 -19.44 12.19 13.64
CA SER A 168 -18.70 11.64 14.78
C SER A 168 -19.02 12.39 16.08
N ARG A 169 -18.92 13.73 16.06
CA ARG A 169 -19.23 14.57 17.23
C ARG A 169 -20.69 14.51 17.70
N ARG A 170 -21.62 14.09 16.86
CA ARG A 170 -23.05 13.92 17.21
C ARG A 170 -23.37 12.54 17.80
N GLY A 171 -22.37 11.68 18.02
CA GLY A 171 -22.52 10.40 18.71
C GLY A 171 -23.09 9.27 17.86
N GLY A 172 -23.31 9.46 16.55
CA GLY A 172 -23.58 8.38 15.59
C GLY A 172 -24.83 7.50 15.80
N THR A 173 -25.65 7.73 16.82
CA THR A 173 -26.66 6.77 17.28
C THR A 173 -27.82 6.53 16.32
N CYS A 174 -28.17 7.48 15.44
CA CYS A 174 -29.32 7.34 14.55
C CYS A 174 -28.93 6.75 13.19
N ALA A 175 -29.34 5.50 12.92
CA ALA A 175 -29.15 4.79 11.66
C ALA A 175 -29.48 5.62 10.40
N TYR A 176 -30.63 6.30 10.41
CA TYR A 176 -31.06 7.16 9.31
C TYR A 176 -30.12 8.38 9.11
N ALA A 177 -29.56 8.93 10.19
CA ALA A 177 -28.58 10.01 10.09
C ALA A 177 -27.26 9.51 9.48
N THR A 178 -26.80 8.30 9.84
CA THR A 178 -25.63 7.66 9.23
C THR A 178 -25.85 7.43 7.73
N ILE A 179 -26.95 6.78 7.34
CA ILE A 179 -27.32 6.57 5.92
C ILE A 179 -27.34 7.89 5.14
N ARG A 180 -27.99 8.93 5.68
CA ARG A 180 -28.04 10.26 5.05
C ARG A 180 -26.66 10.89 4.88
N VAL A 181 -25.74 10.67 5.81
CA VAL A 181 -24.34 11.14 5.70
C VAL A 181 -23.58 10.32 4.66
N THR A 182 -23.68 8.99 4.67
CA THR A 182 -22.97 8.11 3.70
C THR A 182 -23.44 8.34 2.26
N VAL A 183 -24.74 8.56 2.03
CA VAL A 183 -25.27 8.92 0.70
C VAL A 183 -24.77 10.29 0.23
N LYS A 184 -24.72 11.30 1.12
CA LYS A 184 -24.13 12.60 0.78
C LYS A 184 -22.65 12.50 0.46
N LEU A 185 -21.92 11.70 1.24
CA LEU A 185 -20.50 11.42 1.03
C LEU A 185 -20.28 10.74 -0.33
N LEU A 186 -21.12 9.75 -0.68
CA LEU A 186 -21.06 9.07 -1.98
C LEU A 186 -21.25 10.03 -3.15
N LEU A 187 -22.24 10.93 -3.09
CA LEU A 187 -22.48 11.91 -4.16
C LEU A 187 -21.31 12.88 -4.33
N LEU A 188 -20.70 13.34 -3.24
CA LEU A 188 -19.51 14.20 -3.27
C LEU A 188 -18.29 13.45 -3.84
N LEU A 189 -18.09 12.19 -3.44
CA LEU A 189 -16.98 11.36 -3.92
C LEU A 189 -17.13 10.99 -5.41
N LEU A 190 -18.36 10.77 -5.91
CA LEU A 190 -18.60 10.56 -7.33
C LEU A 190 -18.29 11.82 -8.16
N ALA A 191 -18.58 13.02 -7.63
CA ALA A 191 -18.18 14.28 -8.27
C ALA A 191 -16.65 14.47 -8.23
N MET A 192 -15.98 14.15 -7.12
CA MET A 192 -14.52 14.17 -7.03
C MET A 192 -13.87 13.21 -8.02
N PHE A 193 -14.37 11.97 -8.12
CA PHE A 193 -13.93 10.98 -9.11
C PHE A 193 -14.05 11.53 -10.53
N ALA A 194 -15.23 12.00 -10.95
CA ALA A 194 -15.43 12.55 -12.30
C ALA A 194 -14.48 13.73 -12.63
N ILE A 195 -14.12 14.55 -11.63
CA ILE A 195 -13.16 15.65 -11.79
C ILE A 195 -11.72 15.14 -11.92
N GLN A 196 -11.34 14.09 -11.18
CA GLN A 196 -10.03 13.46 -11.28
C GLN A 196 -9.89 12.71 -12.62
N THR A 197 -10.91 11.96 -13.05
CA THR A 197 -10.98 11.36 -14.39
C THR A 197 -10.89 12.42 -15.49
N TYR A 198 -11.58 13.56 -15.36
CA TYR A 198 -11.46 14.68 -16.31
C TYR A 198 -10.04 15.26 -16.33
N SER A 199 -9.41 15.43 -15.17
CA SER A 199 -8.02 15.89 -15.05
C SER A 199 -7.06 14.94 -15.79
N ILE A 200 -7.17 13.63 -15.55
CA ILE A 200 -6.41 12.61 -16.30
C ILE A 200 -6.71 12.69 -17.79
N MET A 201 -7.97 12.77 -18.21
CA MET A 201 -8.31 12.83 -19.64
C MET A 201 -7.71 14.07 -20.33
N ALA A 202 -7.77 15.23 -19.67
CA ALA A 202 -7.25 16.49 -20.19
C ALA A 202 -5.70 16.55 -20.20
N ILE A 203 -5.01 15.87 -19.27
CA ILE A 203 -3.55 15.86 -19.19
C ILE A 203 -2.93 14.72 -20.01
N MET A 204 -3.59 13.57 -20.10
CA MET A 204 -3.02 12.30 -20.60
C MET A 204 -3.62 11.79 -21.92
N LEU A 205 -4.90 12.10 -22.20
CA LEU A 205 -5.67 11.44 -23.27
C LEU A 205 -6.16 12.39 -24.35
N GLN A 206 -5.78 13.67 -24.31
CA GLN A 206 -6.05 14.62 -25.39
C GLN A 206 -5.07 14.41 -26.54
N THR A 207 -5.18 13.25 -27.19
CA THR A 207 -4.35 12.87 -28.34
C THR A 207 -4.50 13.87 -29.48
N ARG A 208 -3.35 14.31 -30.01
CA ARG A 208 -3.19 15.10 -31.23
C ARG A 208 -4.20 14.68 -32.32
N ASN A 209 -5.11 15.59 -32.68
CA ASN A 209 -5.70 15.54 -34.01
C ASN A 209 -4.56 15.83 -34.99
N TYR A 210 -4.07 14.79 -35.67
CA TYR A 210 -3.03 14.88 -36.70
C TYR A 210 -3.56 15.62 -37.94
N SER A 211 -3.71 16.94 -37.82
CA SER A 211 -3.62 17.85 -38.95
C SER A 211 -2.22 17.69 -39.53
N ALA A 212 -2.11 17.06 -40.70
CA ALA A 212 -0.85 16.72 -41.34
C ALA A 212 0.02 17.93 -41.72
N ASN A 213 -0.53 19.15 -41.63
CA ASN A 213 0.11 20.40 -42.04
C ASN A 213 0.43 21.36 -40.87
N SER A 214 0.23 20.96 -39.61
CA SER A 214 0.59 21.80 -38.45
C SER A 214 1.64 21.13 -37.57
N SER A 215 2.85 21.67 -37.62
CA SER A 215 3.97 21.40 -36.71
C SER A 215 3.72 21.91 -35.28
N ASP A 216 2.77 22.83 -35.11
CA ASP A 216 2.75 23.76 -33.97
C ASP A 216 1.80 23.30 -32.85
N ASN A 217 2.11 22.18 -32.20
CA ASN A 217 1.50 21.82 -30.93
C ASN A 217 2.52 21.89 -29.77
N PRO A 218 2.75 23.05 -29.14
CA PRO A 218 3.74 23.20 -28.05
C PRO A 218 3.50 22.30 -26.84
N TYR A 219 2.29 21.74 -26.72
CA TYR A 219 1.99 20.79 -25.66
C TYR A 219 2.67 19.41 -25.84
N GLU A 220 3.38 19.15 -26.95
CA GLU A 220 4.08 17.87 -27.19
C GLU A 220 5.20 17.59 -26.15
N HIS A 221 5.83 18.64 -25.60
CA HIS A 221 6.79 18.54 -24.48
C HIS A 221 6.15 18.61 -23.08
N LEU A 222 4.85 18.92 -22.98
CA LEU A 222 4.15 19.22 -21.72
C LEU A 222 3.08 18.21 -21.34
N ALA A 223 2.60 17.44 -22.31
CA ALA A 223 1.90 16.21 -22.02
C ALA A 223 2.80 15.33 -21.15
N ALA A 224 2.26 14.77 -20.06
CA ALA A 224 3.05 13.89 -19.19
C ALA A 224 3.40 12.54 -19.86
N VAL A 225 3.00 12.37 -21.12
CA VAL A 225 3.39 11.30 -22.04
C VAL A 225 3.75 11.95 -23.38
N ASP A 226 4.93 11.68 -23.92
CA ASP A 226 5.37 12.22 -25.22
C ASP A 226 4.62 11.56 -26.40
N HIS A 227 4.88 12.01 -27.64
CA HIS A 227 4.26 11.42 -28.83
C HIS A 227 4.70 9.99 -29.13
N TYR A 228 5.77 9.50 -28.49
CA TYR A 228 6.23 8.11 -28.55
C TYR A 228 5.65 7.22 -27.44
N GLY A 229 4.87 7.78 -26.50
CA GLY A 229 4.26 7.03 -25.40
C GLY A 229 5.16 6.84 -24.17
N HIS A 230 6.31 7.51 -24.10
CA HIS A 230 7.15 7.57 -22.91
C HIS A 230 6.53 8.52 -21.90
N VAL A 231 6.59 8.18 -20.60
CA VAL A 231 6.25 9.14 -19.54
C VAL A 231 7.33 10.23 -19.57
N ALA A 232 6.92 11.44 -19.99
CA ALA A 232 7.82 12.54 -20.31
C ALA A 232 8.38 13.22 -19.04
N ASP A 233 9.05 14.35 -19.24
CA ASP A 233 9.72 15.20 -18.24
C ASP A 233 8.91 15.53 -16.97
N ASN A 234 7.59 15.34 -17.01
CA ASN A 234 6.67 15.61 -15.90
C ASN A 234 6.10 14.31 -15.27
N ALA A 235 6.95 13.30 -15.08
CA ALA A 235 6.59 12.02 -14.46
C ALA A 235 5.88 12.16 -13.09
N ASN A 236 6.21 13.20 -12.31
CA ASN A 236 5.52 13.52 -11.06
C ASN A 236 4.01 13.73 -11.27
N LEU A 237 3.66 14.55 -12.26
CA LEU A 237 2.29 14.82 -12.64
C LEU A 237 1.58 13.55 -13.12
N TYR A 238 2.30 12.70 -13.87
CA TYR A 238 1.79 11.40 -14.33
C TYR A 238 1.38 10.50 -13.16
N TYR A 239 2.33 10.15 -12.29
CA TYR A 239 2.06 9.19 -11.23
C TYR A 239 1.14 9.74 -10.14
N MET A 240 1.22 11.04 -9.80
CA MET A 240 0.32 11.64 -8.81
C MET A 240 -1.13 11.65 -9.29
N ALA A 241 -1.40 11.98 -10.55
CA ALA A 241 -2.76 11.94 -11.10
C ALA A 241 -3.34 10.51 -11.10
N TRP A 242 -2.56 9.51 -11.49
CA TRP A 242 -3.01 8.11 -11.41
C TRP A 242 -3.25 7.64 -9.96
N ILE A 243 -2.41 8.06 -9.01
CA ILE A 243 -2.58 7.72 -7.59
C ILE A 243 -3.82 8.42 -7.00
N SER A 244 -4.09 9.69 -7.33
CA SER A 244 -5.29 10.38 -6.87
C SER A 244 -6.56 9.74 -7.42
N GLU A 245 -6.57 9.30 -8.69
CA GLU A 245 -7.69 8.56 -9.27
C GLU A 245 -7.90 7.19 -8.59
N ILE A 246 -6.84 6.42 -8.34
CA ILE A 246 -6.93 5.14 -7.60
C ILE A 246 -7.49 5.35 -6.18
N LEU A 247 -7.10 6.43 -5.50
CA LEU A 247 -7.63 6.79 -4.19
C LEU A 247 -9.11 7.24 -4.27
N ALA A 248 -9.50 7.99 -5.30
CA ALA A 248 -10.89 8.38 -5.55
C ALA A 248 -11.79 7.16 -5.82
N ILE A 249 -11.35 6.23 -6.69
CA ILE A 249 -12.03 4.95 -6.94
C ILE A 249 -12.17 4.14 -5.64
N SER A 250 -11.10 4.07 -4.84
CA SER A 250 -11.11 3.35 -3.56
C SER A 250 -12.11 3.94 -2.55
N LEU A 251 -12.18 5.27 -2.46
CA LEU A 251 -13.16 5.99 -1.63
C LEU A 251 -14.60 5.76 -2.09
N VAL A 252 -14.85 5.84 -3.40
CA VAL A 252 -16.18 5.54 -3.99
C VAL A 252 -16.56 4.10 -3.67
N TYR A 253 -15.68 3.13 -3.91
CA TYR A 253 -15.93 1.71 -3.63
C TYR A 253 -16.25 1.44 -2.15
N GLN A 254 -15.44 1.97 -1.21
CA GLN A 254 -15.72 1.82 0.21
C GLN A 254 -17.05 2.45 0.61
N THR A 255 -17.37 3.64 0.06
CA THR A 255 -18.60 4.37 0.41
C THR A 255 -19.85 3.72 -0.21
N VAL A 256 -19.77 3.16 -1.42
CA VAL A 256 -20.82 2.32 -2.02
C VAL A 256 -21.04 1.07 -1.17
N ALA A 257 -19.97 0.37 -0.79
CA ALA A 257 -20.07 -0.84 0.03
C ALA A 257 -20.67 -0.55 1.42
N ALA A 258 -20.30 0.57 2.04
CA ALA A 258 -20.90 1.07 3.28
C ALA A 258 -22.39 1.40 3.11
N THR A 259 -22.74 2.18 2.09
CA THR A 259 -24.13 2.57 1.78
C THR A 259 -24.99 1.33 1.58
N PHE A 260 -24.55 0.38 0.74
CA PHE A 260 -25.28 -0.86 0.47
C PHE A 260 -25.53 -1.70 1.73
N ARG A 261 -24.54 -1.83 2.62
CA ARG A 261 -24.72 -2.52 3.91
C ARG A 261 -25.78 -1.84 4.78
N LEU A 262 -25.68 -0.51 4.94
CA LEU A 262 -26.62 0.26 5.76
C LEU A 262 -28.05 0.25 5.18
N THR A 263 -28.20 0.38 3.85
CA THR A 263 -29.50 0.29 3.18
C THR A 263 -30.10 -1.10 3.31
N ARG A 264 -29.30 -2.18 3.19
CA ARG A 264 -29.78 -3.55 3.42
C ARG A 264 -30.20 -3.77 4.87
N ALA A 265 -29.40 -3.32 5.84
CA ALA A 265 -29.75 -3.42 7.26
C ALA A 265 -31.04 -2.67 7.60
N ALA A 266 -31.20 -1.44 7.09
CA ALA A 266 -32.43 -0.67 7.27
C ALA A 266 -33.65 -1.29 6.57
N LYS A 267 -33.47 -1.90 5.38
CA LYS A 267 -34.53 -2.62 4.69
C LYS A 267 -34.94 -3.88 5.46
N ASN A 268 -33.98 -4.68 5.93
CA ASN A 268 -34.25 -5.87 6.74
C ASN A 268 -35.06 -5.52 8.01
N GLN A 269 -34.75 -4.40 8.69
CA GLN A 269 -35.52 -3.91 9.84
C GLN A 269 -36.96 -3.50 9.48
N ALA A 270 -37.18 -2.94 8.28
CA ALA A 270 -38.52 -2.59 7.81
C ALA A 270 -39.33 -3.85 7.42
N ASP A 271 -38.70 -4.78 6.72
CA ASP A 271 -39.35 -6.01 6.23
C ASP A 271 -39.63 -7.01 7.38
N SER A 272 -38.82 -7.03 8.45
CA SER A 272 -39.03 -7.88 9.63
C SER A 272 -40.31 -7.57 10.41
N ALA A 273 -40.99 -6.47 10.11
CA ALA A 273 -42.31 -6.14 10.65
C ALA A 273 -43.49 -6.72 9.85
N LEU A 274 -43.25 -7.31 8.67
CA LEU A 274 -44.32 -7.72 7.73
C LEU A 274 -44.11 -9.07 7.04
N LEU A 275 -42.90 -9.65 7.08
CA LEU A 275 -42.64 -11.02 6.62
C LEU A 275 -41.78 -11.77 7.64
N PRO A 276 -41.99 -13.09 7.82
CA PRO A 276 -41.04 -13.91 8.57
C PRO A 276 -39.68 -13.83 7.86
N ALA A 277 -38.65 -13.48 8.62
CA ALA A 277 -37.36 -13.03 8.09
C ALA A 277 -36.80 -13.98 7.01
N THR A 278 -36.37 -13.40 5.88
CA THR A 278 -35.51 -14.11 4.93
C THR A 278 -34.32 -14.69 5.68
N SER A 279 -34.09 -16.01 5.60
CA SER A 279 -33.48 -16.86 6.64
C SER A 279 -32.03 -16.57 7.08
N TRP A 280 -31.41 -15.50 6.60
CA TRP A 280 -30.10 -15.02 7.05
C TRP A 280 -30.08 -14.74 8.56
N ASP A 281 -31.19 -14.28 9.15
CA ASP A 281 -31.29 -14.04 10.60
C ASP A 281 -31.73 -15.27 11.41
N SER A 282 -32.42 -16.26 10.83
CA SER A 282 -32.81 -17.46 11.60
C SER A 282 -31.61 -18.33 12.02
N SER A 283 -30.45 -18.16 11.37
CA SER A 283 -29.17 -18.78 11.78
C SER A 283 -28.47 -18.07 12.96
N TYR A 284 -29.08 -17.05 13.60
CA TYR A 284 -28.53 -16.41 14.80
C TYR A 284 -28.30 -17.35 16.00
N ARG A 285 -28.90 -18.54 15.99
CA ARG A 285 -28.68 -19.59 17.01
C ARG A 285 -27.42 -20.42 16.81
N MET A 286 -26.64 -20.21 15.75
CA MET A 286 -25.32 -20.84 15.63
C MET A 286 -24.29 -20.18 16.55
N ASP A 287 -23.42 -20.98 17.16
CA ASP A 287 -22.38 -20.49 18.08
C ASP A 287 -21.52 -19.38 17.45
N SER A 288 -21.08 -18.44 18.29
CA SER A 288 -20.29 -17.26 17.90
C SER A 288 -19.03 -17.65 17.10
N GLU A 289 -18.41 -18.76 17.44
CA GLU A 289 -17.24 -19.35 16.79
C GLU A 289 -17.51 -19.72 15.32
N SER A 290 -18.60 -20.46 15.06
CA SER A 290 -19.02 -20.83 13.70
C SER A 290 -19.37 -19.62 12.83
N ARG A 291 -19.98 -18.58 13.44
CA ARG A 291 -20.21 -17.28 12.79
C ARG A 291 -18.90 -16.59 12.44
N ALA A 292 -17.92 -16.55 13.35
CA ALA A 292 -16.61 -15.93 13.11
C ALA A 292 -15.86 -16.63 11.96
N MET A 293 -15.85 -17.97 11.92
CA MET A 293 -15.25 -18.73 10.81
C MET A 293 -15.94 -18.45 9.47
N TRP A 294 -17.27 -18.41 9.44
CA TRP A 294 -18.03 -18.11 8.21
C TRP A 294 -17.79 -16.69 7.72
N TYR A 295 -17.78 -15.69 8.61
CA TYR A 295 -17.42 -14.30 8.26
C TYR A 295 -15.98 -14.17 7.74
N LYS A 296 -15.01 -14.87 8.36
CA LYS A 296 -13.61 -14.93 7.91
C LYS A 296 -13.50 -15.52 6.50
N SER A 297 -14.23 -16.60 6.22
CA SER A 297 -14.33 -17.20 4.87
C SER A 297 -14.92 -16.23 3.83
N LEU A 298 -16.06 -15.61 4.14
CA LEU A 298 -16.71 -14.63 3.26
C LEU A 298 -15.84 -13.38 3.00
N TYR A 299 -15.08 -12.92 3.99
CA TYR A 299 -14.16 -11.81 3.85
C TYR A 299 -12.98 -12.15 2.93
N ARG A 300 -12.37 -13.32 3.10
CA ARG A 300 -11.34 -13.86 2.19
C ARG A 300 -11.86 -13.97 0.75
N LEU A 301 -13.07 -14.52 0.57
CA LEU A 301 -13.69 -14.65 -0.74
C LEU A 301 -13.97 -13.28 -1.39
N ARG A 302 -14.29 -12.24 -0.60
CA ARG A 302 -14.42 -10.85 -1.09
C ARG A 302 -13.09 -10.29 -1.57
N ILE A 303 -12.02 -10.44 -0.81
CA ILE A 303 -10.67 -10.00 -1.21
C ILE A 303 -10.26 -10.71 -2.51
N ARG A 304 -10.41 -12.04 -2.60
CA ARG A 304 -10.06 -12.79 -3.82
C ARG A 304 -10.84 -12.33 -5.05
N THR A 305 -12.16 -12.13 -4.94
CA THR A 305 -12.95 -11.59 -6.06
C THR A 305 -12.51 -10.18 -6.46
N GLY A 306 -12.09 -9.35 -5.50
CA GLY A 306 -11.50 -8.04 -5.78
C GLY A 306 -10.18 -8.13 -6.55
N ILE A 307 -9.29 -9.05 -6.17
CA ILE A 307 -8.02 -9.29 -6.87
C ILE A 307 -8.27 -9.84 -8.30
N TRP A 308 -9.22 -10.76 -8.47
CA TRP A 308 -9.65 -11.22 -9.80
C TRP A 308 -10.25 -10.10 -10.66
N MET A 309 -11.04 -9.20 -10.08
CA MET A 309 -11.58 -8.02 -10.78
C MET A 309 -10.45 -7.05 -11.19
N ALA A 310 -9.48 -6.81 -10.32
CA ALA A 310 -8.30 -6.01 -10.66
C ALA A 310 -7.49 -6.65 -11.80
N ALA A 311 -7.33 -7.98 -11.81
CA ALA A 311 -6.64 -8.70 -12.88
C ALA A 311 -7.43 -8.69 -14.20
N PHE A 312 -8.76 -8.76 -14.14
CA PHE A 312 -9.65 -8.58 -15.30
C PHE A 312 -9.50 -7.19 -15.93
N LEU A 313 -9.57 -6.13 -15.12
CA LEU A 313 -9.42 -4.75 -15.57
C LEU A 313 -8.01 -4.48 -16.12
N SER A 314 -6.97 -4.96 -15.42
CA SER A 314 -5.59 -4.84 -15.89
C SER A 314 -5.37 -5.58 -17.22
N SER A 315 -6.00 -6.74 -17.41
CA SER A 315 -5.96 -7.47 -18.70
C SER A 315 -6.64 -6.69 -19.82
N PHE A 316 -7.73 -5.95 -19.51
CA PHE A 316 -8.37 -5.07 -20.48
C PHE A 316 -7.47 -3.89 -20.88
N VAL A 317 -6.70 -3.32 -19.95
CA VAL A 317 -5.67 -2.31 -20.27
C VAL A 317 -4.58 -2.91 -21.18
N VAL A 318 -4.14 -4.16 -20.95
CA VAL A 318 -3.20 -4.85 -21.86
C VAL A 318 -3.79 -4.99 -23.28
N ILE A 319 -5.07 -5.36 -23.42
CA ILE A 319 -5.77 -5.42 -24.72
C ILE A 319 -5.78 -4.05 -25.38
N ALA A 320 -6.25 -3.02 -24.68
CA ALA A 320 -6.41 -1.66 -25.21
C ALA A 320 -5.06 -1.04 -25.61
N SER A 321 -4.02 -1.16 -24.78
CA SER A 321 -2.68 -0.66 -25.08
C SER A 321 -2.02 -1.44 -26.23
N SER A 322 -2.21 -2.75 -26.33
CA SER A 322 -1.72 -3.52 -27.47
C SER A 322 -2.44 -3.15 -28.78
N GLN A 323 -3.76 -2.88 -28.70
CA GLN A 323 -4.53 -2.40 -29.83
C GLN A 323 -4.07 -0.99 -30.26
N TYR A 324 -3.74 -0.11 -29.32
CA TYR A 324 -3.17 1.21 -29.60
C TYR A 324 -1.84 1.10 -30.37
N VAL A 325 -0.88 0.30 -29.89
CA VAL A 325 0.40 0.03 -30.61
C VAL A 325 0.12 -0.49 -32.01
N TRP A 326 -0.84 -1.41 -32.16
CA TRP A 326 -1.21 -1.93 -33.46
C TRP A 326 -1.76 -0.84 -34.39
N THR A 327 -2.71 -0.02 -33.94
CA THR A 327 -3.40 0.96 -34.80
C THR A 327 -2.60 2.23 -35.06
N GLN A 328 -1.87 2.74 -34.08
CA GLN A 328 -1.18 4.03 -34.16
C GLN A 328 0.28 3.90 -34.58
N VAL A 329 0.95 2.78 -34.25
CA VAL A 329 2.35 2.57 -34.63
C VAL A 329 2.44 1.63 -35.84
N LEU A 330 2.02 0.37 -35.69
CA LEU A 330 2.26 -0.66 -36.72
C LEU A 330 1.44 -0.44 -37.99
N TRP A 331 0.17 -0.10 -37.87
CA TRP A 331 -0.73 0.14 -39.01
C TRP A 331 -0.38 1.44 -39.74
N ALA A 332 -0.19 2.55 -39.00
CA ALA A 332 0.21 3.83 -39.59
C ALA A 332 1.56 3.72 -40.32
N TYR A 333 2.51 2.97 -39.78
CA TYR A 333 3.77 2.69 -40.46
C TYR A 333 3.54 1.87 -41.74
N ALA A 334 2.79 0.75 -41.66
CA ALA A 334 2.56 -0.11 -42.82
C ALA A 334 1.80 0.59 -43.97
N SER A 335 0.86 1.49 -43.65
CA SER A 335 0.08 2.23 -44.66
C SER A 335 0.92 3.25 -45.45
N GLN A 336 2.03 3.75 -44.90
CA GLN A 336 2.97 4.62 -45.62
C GLN A 336 3.73 3.86 -46.73
N TYR A 337 4.02 2.57 -46.53
CA TYR A 337 4.77 1.74 -47.48
C TYR A 337 3.89 1.02 -48.50
N SER A 338 2.61 0.79 -48.19
CA SER A 338 1.68 0.14 -49.11
C SER A 338 0.24 0.59 -48.84
N ALA A 339 -0.34 1.32 -49.79
CA ALA A 339 -1.75 1.71 -49.75
C ALA A 339 -2.70 0.49 -49.75
N ASP A 340 -2.26 -0.64 -50.33
CA ASP A 340 -2.99 -1.91 -50.35
C ASP A 340 -2.70 -2.82 -49.13
N ALA A 341 -1.99 -2.32 -48.11
CA ALA A 341 -1.68 -3.08 -46.91
C ALA A 341 -2.98 -3.58 -46.23
N LYS A 342 -3.20 -4.89 -46.23
CA LYS A 342 -4.27 -5.52 -45.45
C LYS A 342 -3.80 -5.72 -44.02
N TYR A 343 -4.75 -5.81 -43.08
CA TYR A 343 -4.44 -6.06 -41.66
C TYR A 343 -3.55 -7.30 -41.45
N THR A 344 -3.69 -8.31 -42.31
CA THR A 344 -2.89 -9.54 -42.31
C THR A 344 -1.46 -9.38 -42.86
N THR A 345 -1.16 -8.31 -43.61
CA THR A 345 0.17 -8.07 -44.21
C THR A 345 1.03 -7.10 -43.41
N VAL A 346 0.48 -6.40 -42.39
CA VAL A 346 1.20 -5.44 -41.53
C VAL A 346 2.53 -6.01 -41.01
N CYS A 347 2.51 -7.17 -40.35
CA CYS A 347 3.74 -7.79 -39.83
C CYS A 347 4.73 -8.23 -40.91
N ARG A 348 4.31 -8.38 -42.18
CA ARG A 348 5.20 -8.66 -43.30
C ARG A 348 5.87 -7.36 -43.77
N VAL A 349 5.09 -6.32 -44.04
CA VAL A 349 5.57 -4.99 -44.46
C VAL A 349 6.56 -4.43 -43.42
N VAL A 350 6.22 -4.50 -42.12
CA VAL A 350 7.12 -4.09 -41.03
C VAL A 350 8.40 -4.94 -40.98
N ARG A 351 8.34 -6.25 -41.27
CA ARG A 351 9.55 -7.09 -41.29
C ARG A 351 10.47 -6.80 -42.47
N GLU A 352 9.90 -6.52 -43.64
CA GLU A 352 10.64 -6.42 -44.90
C GLU A 352 11.22 -5.02 -45.14
N ASN A 353 10.52 -3.96 -44.73
CA ASN A 353 10.81 -2.58 -45.17
C ASN A 353 11.08 -1.59 -44.03
N SER A 354 11.27 -2.02 -42.77
CA SER A 354 11.33 -1.08 -41.64
C SER A 354 12.63 -1.06 -40.84
N ASN A 355 12.90 0.13 -40.28
CA ASN A 355 13.83 0.33 -39.17
C ASN A 355 13.25 -0.14 -37.82
N LEU A 356 12.00 -0.63 -37.78
CA LEU A 356 11.38 -1.13 -36.55
C LEU A 356 11.86 -2.55 -36.25
N PRO A 357 11.96 -2.94 -34.96
CA PRO A 357 12.33 -4.30 -34.58
C PRO A 357 11.41 -5.35 -35.22
N PRO A 358 11.93 -6.38 -35.92
CA PRO A 358 11.10 -7.39 -36.59
C PRO A 358 10.30 -8.25 -35.61
N GLN A 359 10.62 -8.19 -34.32
CA GLN A 359 9.86 -8.83 -33.24
C GLN A 359 8.67 -7.99 -32.74
N LEU A 360 8.63 -6.68 -32.97
CA LEU A 360 7.63 -5.75 -32.41
C LEU A 360 6.20 -6.19 -32.74
N CYS A 361 5.93 -6.52 -34.00
CA CYS A 361 4.61 -6.96 -34.45
C CYS A 361 4.18 -8.29 -33.78
N ARG A 362 5.10 -9.25 -33.67
CA ARG A 362 4.84 -10.54 -32.99
C ARG A 362 4.59 -10.35 -31.50
N ARG A 363 5.43 -9.56 -30.82
CA ARG A 363 5.31 -9.25 -29.38
C ARG A 363 3.98 -8.53 -29.08
N THR A 364 3.55 -7.60 -29.94
CA THR A 364 2.26 -6.90 -29.82
C THR A 364 1.07 -7.85 -29.91
N VAL A 365 1.05 -8.75 -30.92
CA VAL A 365 -0.03 -9.75 -31.07
C VAL A 365 -0.05 -10.74 -29.92
N THR A 366 1.11 -11.20 -29.45
CA THR A 366 1.20 -12.06 -28.25
C THR A 366 0.63 -11.36 -27.01
N SER A 367 0.89 -10.05 -26.85
CA SER A 367 0.38 -9.29 -25.70
C SER A 367 -1.13 -9.06 -25.75
N TRP A 368 -1.65 -8.70 -26.91
CA TRP A 368 -3.09 -8.62 -27.14
C TRP A 368 -3.79 -9.96 -26.82
N LEU A 369 -3.26 -11.08 -27.33
CA LEU A 369 -3.81 -12.42 -27.09
C LEU A 369 -3.73 -12.82 -25.61
N SER A 370 -2.62 -12.52 -24.94
CA SER A 370 -2.47 -12.73 -23.50
C SER A 370 -3.49 -11.92 -22.69
N GLY A 371 -3.79 -10.68 -23.10
CA GLY A 371 -4.83 -9.86 -22.50
C GLY A 371 -6.22 -10.48 -22.68
N VAL A 372 -6.56 -10.93 -23.89
CA VAL A 372 -7.85 -11.60 -24.17
C VAL A 372 -8.02 -12.86 -23.34
N ILE A 373 -7.00 -13.72 -23.28
CA ILE A 373 -7.01 -14.93 -22.45
C ILE A 373 -7.13 -14.56 -20.95
N GLY A 374 -6.37 -13.56 -20.49
CA GLY A 374 -6.43 -13.05 -19.13
C GLY A 374 -7.83 -12.56 -18.72
N SER A 375 -8.44 -11.71 -19.54
CA SER A 375 -9.81 -11.21 -19.31
C SER A 375 -10.85 -12.33 -19.32
N ALA A 376 -10.81 -13.26 -20.29
CA ALA A 376 -11.78 -14.35 -20.38
C ALA A 376 -11.72 -15.31 -19.17
N LEU A 377 -10.50 -15.68 -18.76
CA LEU A 377 -10.30 -16.58 -17.62
C LEU A 377 -10.56 -15.87 -16.27
N SER A 378 -10.18 -14.60 -16.12
CA SER A 378 -10.57 -13.80 -14.93
C SER A 378 -12.08 -13.64 -14.82
N ALA A 379 -12.79 -13.39 -15.94
CA ALA A 379 -14.25 -13.30 -15.95
C ALA A 379 -14.90 -14.65 -15.55
N THR A 380 -14.32 -15.77 -16.00
CA THR A 380 -14.75 -17.12 -15.61
C THR A 380 -14.57 -17.33 -14.09
N ALA A 381 -13.42 -16.94 -13.52
CA ALA A 381 -13.19 -17.02 -12.07
C ALA A 381 -14.19 -16.15 -11.28
N ILE A 382 -14.44 -14.90 -11.72
CA ILE A 382 -15.44 -14.02 -11.10
C ILE A 382 -16.83 -14.66 -11.15
N GLY A 383 -17.21 -15.24 -12.29
CA GLY A 383 -18.45 -16.01 -12.46
C GLY A 383 -18.55 -17.17 -11.47
N MET A 384 -17.50 -17.98 -11.32
CA MET A 384 -17.43 -19.07 -10.33
C MET A 384 -17.57 -18.56 -8.89
N HIS A 385 -16.93 -17.44 -8.53
CA HIS A 385 -17.05 -16.85 -7.19
C HIS A 385 -18.47 -16.31 -6.92
N LEU A 386 -19.13 -15.74 -7.94
CA LEU A 386 -20.51 -15.25 -7.82
C LEU A 386 -21.51 -16.42 -7.72
N ALA A 387 -21.34 -17.45 -8.56
CA ALA A 387 -22.14 -18.67 -8.50
C ALA A 387 -21.99 -19.37 -7.15
N GLY A 388 -20.75 -19.58 -6.67
CA GLY A 388 -20.48 -20.21 -5.37
C GLY A 388 -21.04 -19.44 -4.17
N ARG A 389 -21.12 -18.09 -4.25
CA ARG A 389 -21.83 -17.29 -3.24
C ARG A 389 -23.34 -17.43 -3.32
N TRP A 390 -23.88 -17.54 -4.53
CA TRP A 390 -25.31 -17.68 -4.75
C TRP A 390 -25.79 -19.05 -4.26
N THR A 391 -25.11 -20.14 -4.63
CA THR A 391 -25.40 -21.49 -4.12
C THR A 391 -25.17 -21.60 -2.61
N ALA A 392 -24.14 -20.94 -2.05
CA ALA A 392 -23.94 -20.90 -0.59
C ALA A 392 -25.10 -20.19 0.13
N ALA A 393 -25.61 -19.10 -0.43
CA ALA A 393 -26.79 -18.40 0.11
C ALA A 393 -28.08 -19.24 -0.03
N ASP A 394 -28.26 -19.94 -1.15
CA ASP A 394 -29.45 -20.75 -1.41
C ASP A 394 -29.47 -22.03 -0.57
N SER A 395 -28.32 -22.67 -0.37
CA SER A 395 -28.16 -23.82 0.54
C SER A 395 -28.43 -23.52 2.03
N GLN A 396 -28.50 -22.23 2.42
CA GLN A 396 -28.97 -21.79 3.75
C GLN A 396 -30.49 -21.52 3.79
N LEU A 397 -31.15 -21.41 2.64
CA LEU A 397 -32.60 -21.28 2.50
C LEU A 397 -33.30 -22.64 2.36
N HIS A 398 -32.62 -23.64 1.81
CA HIS A 398 -33.18 -24.97 1.58
C HIS A 398 -32.52 -26.05 2.44
N GLN A 399 -33.38 -26.79 3.15
CA GLN A 399 -32.98 -27.81 4.11
C GLN A 399 -32.14 -28.89 3.40
N GLN A 400 -30.98 -29.16 4.00
CA GLN A 400 -29.76 -29.66 3.34
C GLN A 400 -29.89 -31.04 2.66
N ASP A 401 -30.94 -31.79 3.00
CA ASP A 401 -31.21 -33.15 2.50
C ASP A 401 -31.69 -33.18 1.04
N SER A 402 -32.24 -32.07 0.53
CA SER A 402 -32.88 -31.98 -0.79
C SER A 402 -31.94 -31.57 -1.95
N LEU A 403 -30.74 -31.06 -1.65
CA LEU A 403 -29.84 -30.51 -2.67
C LEU A 403 -29.30 -31.60 -3.62
N PRO A 404 -29.33 -31.42 -4.95
CA PRO A 404 -28.75 -32.36 -5.91
C PRO A 404 -27.26 -32.63 -5.66
N VAL A 405 -26.80 -33.82 -6.08
CA VAL A 405 -25.45 -34.34 -5.77
C VAL A 405 -24.33 -33.39 -6.22
N TRP A 406 -24.51 -32.66 -7.33
CA TRP A 406 -23.51 -31.73 -7.84
C TRP A 406 -23.32 -30.49 -6.93
N GLU A 407 -24.36 -30.01 -6.26
CA GLU A 407 -24.25 -28.91 -5.28
C GLU A 407 -23.58 -29.39 -4.00
N ARG A 408 -23.90 -30.60 -3.53
CA ARG A 408 -23.17 -31.23 -2.42
C ARG A 408 -21.69 -31.41 -2.75
N LEU A 409 -21.35 -31.82 -3.98
CA LEU A 409 -19.96 -31.90 -4.44
C LEU A 409 -19.26 -30.53 -4.51
N LEU A 410 -19.96 -29.45 -4.88
CA LEU A 410 -19.41 -28.08 -4.90
C LEU A 410 -19.19 -27.51 -3.49
N VAL A 411 -20.07 -27.82 -2.54
CA VAL A 411 -20.00 -27.31 -1.16
C VAL A 411 -19.02 -28.13 -0.31
N GLN A 412 -18.97 -29.46 -0.47
CA GLN A 412 -18.12 -30.33 0.35
C GLN A 412 -16.69 -30.49 -0.19
N ASN A 413 -16.48 -30.54 -1.51
CA ASN A 413 -15.13 -30.62 -2.04
C ASN A 413 -14.52 -29.23 -2.19
N ARG A 414 -13.22 -29.11 -1.88
CA ARG A 414 -12.37 -27.93 -2.17
C ARG A 414 -12.14 -27.71 -3.68
N LEU A 415 -13.12 -28.05 -4.53
CA LEU A 415 -13.16 -27.88 -5.98
C LEU A 415 -12.88 -26.42 -6.38
N PRO A 416 -13.58 -25.39 -5.83
CA PRO A 416 -13.33 -23.99 -6.17
C PRO A 416 -11.87 -23.59 -5.97
N LEU A 417 -11.29 -23.93 -4.81
CA LEU A 417 -9.90 -23.65 -4.48
C LEU A 417 -8.90 -24.34 -5.43
N ARG A 418 -9.13 -25.62 -5.78
CA ARG A 418 -8.28 -26.34 -6.74
C ARG A 418 -8.36 -25.73 -8.13
N THR A 419 -9.56 -25.33 -8.58
CA THR A 419 -9.74 -24.64 -9.86
C THR A 419 -9.12 -23.25 -9.86
N GLU A 420 -9.27 -22.46 -8.78
CA GLU A 420 -8.61 -21.16 -8.61
C GLU A 420 -7.09 -21.30 -8.65
N LEU A 421 -6.52 -22.31 -7.98
CA LEU A 421 -5.07 -22.59 -7.99
C LEU A 421 -4.57 -22.95 -9.39
N VAL A 422 -5.22 -23.88 -10.10
CA VAL A 422 -4.82 -24.27 -11.46
C VAL A 422 -4.94 -23.08 -12.41
N LEU A 423 -6.04 -22.34 -12.35
CA LEU A 423 -6.30 -21.19 -13.22
C LEU A 423 -5.31 -20.06 -12.99
N SER A 424 -5.01 -19.73 -11.73
CA SER A 424 -4.03 -18.70 -11.37
C SER A 424 -2.59 -19.09 -11.70
N VAL A 425 -2.21 -20.37 -11.59
CA VAL A 425 -0.90 -20.87 -12.07
C VAL A 425 -0.79 -20.75 -13.60
N LEU A 426 -1.80 -21.22 -14.34
CA LEU A 426 -1.80 -21.09 -15.81
C LEU A 426 -1.74 -19.63 -16.26
N LEU A 427 -2.52 -18.75 -15.62
CA LEU A 427 -2.51 -17.32 -15.91
C LEU A 427 -1.20 -16.64 -15.49
N SER A 428 -0.58 -17.04 -14.37
CA SER A 428 0.75 -16.54 -13.99
C SER A 428 1.82 -16.91 -15.02
N ILE A 429 1.74 -18.11 -15.61
CA ILE A 429 2.64 -18.52 -16.68
C ILE A 429 2.39 -17.69 -17.94
N VAL A 430 1.16 -17.61 -18.43
CA VAL A 430 0.80 -16.86 -19.65
C VAL A 430 1.12 -15.37 -19.52
N SER A 431 0.69 -14.72 -18.43
CA SER A 431 0.95 -13.30 -18.17
C SER A 431 2.40 -13.01 -17.83
N GLY A 432 3.13 -13.94 -17.20
CA GLY A 432 4.57 -13.79 -16.92
C GLY A 432 5.41 -13.85 -18.18
N PHE A 433 5.11 -14.80 -19.08
CA PHE A 433 5.69 -14.82 -20.43
C PHE A 433 5.34 -13.55 -21.20
N ASN A 434 4.08 -13.10 -21.15
CA ASN A 434 3.67 -11.87 -21.81
C ASN A 434 4.41 -10.65 -21.25
N ALA A 435 4.50 -10.49 -19.93
CA ALA A 435 5.21 -9.39 -19.32
C ALA A 435 6.66 -9.34 -19.84
N VAL A 436 7.42 -10.43 -19.69
CA VAL A 436 8.80 -10.52 -20.19
C VAL A 436 8.91 -10.24 -21.70
N PHE A 437 7.98 -10.73 -22.54
CA PHE A 437 8.01 -10.47 -24.00
C PHE A 437 7.61 -9.04 -24.38
N ALA A 438 6.57 -8.49 -23.75
CA ALA A 438 6.04 -7.17 -24.06
C ALA A 438 6.97 -6.05 -23.56
N THR A 439 7.64 -6.28 -22.44
CA THR A 439 8.52 -5.31 -21.76
C THR A 439 10.01 -5.60 -21.89
N GLY A 440 10.39 -6.67 -22.59
CA GLY A 440 11.77 -6.93 -22.99
C GLY A 440 12.32 -5.84 -23.90
N VAL A 441 13.62 -5.90 -24.18
CA VAL A 441 14.32 -4.97 -25.09
C VAL A 441 13.62 -4.99 -26.45
N GLN A 442 13.31 -3.81 -26.99
CA GLN A 442 12.54 -3.65 -28.24
C GLN A 442 11.09 -4.22 -28.20
N GLY A 443 10.54 -4.44 -27.00
CA GLY A 443 9.14 -4.82 -26.81
C GLY A 443 8.17 -3.64 -27.00
N PRO A 444 6.89 -3.90 -27.34
CA PRO A 444 5.87 -2.88 -27.56
C PRO A 444 5.60 -1.99 -26.34
N ALA A 445 5.89 -2.46 -25.13
CA ALA A 445 5.72 -1.66 -23.93
C ALA A 445 6.75 -0.53 -23.78
N ALA A 446 7.83 -0.52 -24.57
CA ALA A 446 8.70 0.64 -24.68
C ALA A 446 7.97 1.84 -25.31
N THR A 447 7.07 1.58 -26.27
CA THR A 447 6.25 2.62 -26.95
C THR A 447 4.94 2.97 -26.23
N VAL A 448 4.57 2.24 -25.17
CA VAL A 448 3.36 2.53 -24.37
C VAL A 448 3.60 2.10 -22.93
N GLY A 449 3.93 3.05 -22.05
CA GLY A 449 4.16 2.77 -20.63
C GLY A 449 2.99 2.05 -19.93
N ASN A 450 1.75 2.32 -20.33
CA ASN A 450 0.57 1.60 -19.82
C ASN A 450 0.59 0.09 -20.10
N LEU A 451 1.16 -0.34 -21.23
CA LEU A 451 1.33 -1.76 -21.54
C LEU A 451 2.37 -2.42 -20.61
N TYR A 452 3.40 -1.66 -20.19
CA TYR A 452 4.41 -2.11 -19.22
C TYR A 452 3.75 -2.40 -17.86
N TYR A 453 3.12 -1.38 -17.28
CA TYR A 453 2.55 -1.50 -15.94
C TYR A 453 1.38 -2.49 -15.89
N ALA A 454 0.50 -2.50 -16.89
CA ALA A 454 -0.63 -3.42 -16.93
C ALA A 454 -0.19 -4.89 -17.09
N SER A 455 0.83 -5.18 -17.90
CA SER A 455 1.32 -6.55 -18.08
C SER A 455 1.93 -7.10 -16.79
N TRP A 456 2.76 -6.30 -16.11
CA TRP A 456 3.35 -6.68 -14.81
C TRP A 456 2.31 -6.76 -13.70
N LEU A 457 1.34 -5.83 -13.65
CA LEU A 457 0.27 -5.87 -12.66
C LEU A 457 -0.60 -7.12 -12.82
N CYS A 458 -0.98 -7.50 -14.05
CA CYS A 458 -1.66 -8.78 -14.32
C CYS A 458 -0.88 -9.96 -13.73
N PHE A 459 0.41 -10.08 -14.08
CA PHE A 459 1.26 -11.16 -13.60
C PHE A 459 1.32 -11.22 -12.06
N LEU A 460 1.57 -10.10 -11.40
CA LEU A 460 1.68 -10.05 -9.94
C LEU A 460 0.35 -10.36 -9.24
N LEU A 461 -0.79 -9.96 -9.81
CA LEU A 461 -2.12 -10.29 -9.29
C LEU A 461 -2.41 -11.79 -9.40
N TYR A 462 -2.16 -12.40 -10.56
CA TYR A 462 -2.33 -13.85 -10.75
C TYR A 462 -1.41 -14.66 -9.84
N VAL A 463 -0.14 -14.24 -9.73
CA VAL A 463 0.83 -14.84 -8.79
C VAL A 463 0.34 -14.72 -7.35
N ARG A 464 -0.22 -13.57 -6.95
CA ARG A 464 -0.75 -13.40 -5.58
C ARG A 464 -1.96 -14.28 -5.31
N ILE A 465 -2.84 -14.48 -6.30
CA ILE A 465 -3.97 -15.43 -6.21
C ILE A 465 -3.43 -16.85 -6.03
N GLY A 466 -2.48 -17.28 -6.89
CA GLY A 466 -1.89 -18.62 -6.82
C GLY A 466 -1.21 -18.90 -5.48
N LEU A 467 -0.41 -17.96 -4.97
CA LEU A 467 0.15 -18.04 -3.62
C LEU A 467 -0.94 -18.14 -2.55
N GLY A 468 -1.99 -17.31 -2.61
CA GLY A 468 -3.08 -17.36 -1.63
C GLY A 468 -3.86 -18.68 -1.66
N CYS A 469 -3.98 -19.31 -2.82
CA CYS A 469 -4.58 -20.63 -2.97
C CYS A 469 -3.65 -21.75 -2.48
N LEU A 470 -2.33 -21.61 -2.69
CA LEU A 470 -1.32 -22.55 -2.22
C LEU A 470 -1.19 -22.54 -0.68
N GLU A 471 -1.22 -21.36 -0.07
CA GLU A 471 -1.22 -21.16 1.39
C GLU A 471 -2.40 -21.90 2.05
N GLU A 472 -3.61 -21.77 1.49
CA GLU A 472 -4.80 -22.49 1.96
C GLU A 472 -4.76 -23.99 1.63
N HIS A 473 -4.24 -24.37 0.47
CA HIS A 473 -4.17 -25.77 0.05
C HIS A 473 -3.28 -26.62 0.95
N HIS A 474 -2.12 -26.09 1.33
CA HIS A 474 -1.17 -26.74 2.24
C HIS A 474 -1.49 -26.54 3.73
N ASN A 475 -2.67 -25.99 4.07
CA ASN A 475 -3.06 -25.61 5.42
C ASN A 475 -1.95 -24.79 6.16
N ILE A 476 -1.21 -23.91 5.46
CA ILE A 476 -0.19 -23.03 6.07
C ILE A 476 -0.84 -21.76 6.65
N GLU A 477 -2.17 -21.73 6.75
CA GLU A 477 -2.85 -20.66 7.42
C GLU A 477 -2.61 -20.73 8.93
N GLU A 478 -2.50 -19.56 9.54
CA GLU A 478 -2.55 -19.43 10.99
C GLU A 478 -3.90 -20.00 11.47
N VAL A 479 -3.84 -21.19 12.11
CA VAL A 479 -4.78 -21.54 13.16
C VAL A 479 -4.76 -20.33 14.08
N GLY A 480 -5.91 -19.63 14.15
CA GLY A 480 -5.98 -18.42 14.94
C GLY A 480 -5.61 -18.80 16.36
N GLU A 481 -4.66 -18.08 16.95
CA GLU A 481 -4.57 -18.07 18.40
C GLU A 481 -5.90 -17.49 18.87
N GLU A 482 -6.81 -18.37 19.23
CA GLU A 482 -7.90 -18.04 20.12
C GLU A 482 -7.23 -17.62 21.42
N ILE A 483 -7.02 -16.31 21.51
CA ILE A 483 -6.64 -15.67 22.75
C ILE A 483 -7.81 -15.95 23.68
N ASN A 484 -7.67 -17.01 24.48
CA ASN A 484 -8.43 -17.23 25.71
C ASN A 484 -8.08 -16.06 26.64
N GLN A 485 -8.68 -14.91 26.34
CA GLN A 485 -8.50 -13.65 27.05
C GLN A 485 -9.17 -13.70 28.42
N ASP A 486 -10.04 -14.69 28.62
CA ASP A 486 -10.49 -15.24 29.91
C ASP A 486 -9.39 -16.06 30.61
N GLY A 487 -8.15 -15.58 30.51
CA GLY A 487 -7.04 -15.88 31.39
C GLY A 487 -7.29 -15.34 32.80
N TYR A 488 -8.46 -15.63 33.38
CA TYR A 488 -8.62 -15.81 34.81
C TYR A 488 -7.74 -17.00 35.21
N ILE A 489 -6.44 -16.73 35.34
CA ILE A 489 -5.57 -17.49 36.22
C ILE A 489 -6.09 -17.21 37.64
N ALA A 490 -7.15 -17.94 38.01
CA ALA A 490 -7.47 -18.14 39.40
C ALA A 490 -6.16 -18.64 40.03
N PRO A 491 -5.63 -17.94 41.06
CA PRO A 491 -4.41 -18.40 41.69
C PRO A 491 -4.70 -19.80 42.22
N VAL A 492 -4.07 -20.81 41.62
CA VAL A 492 -4.02 -22.15 42.18
C VAL A 492 -3.21 -21.99 43.45
N LEU A 493 -3.93 -21.70 44.54
CA LEU A 493 -3.46 -21.80 45.90
C LEU A 493 -2.89 -23.21 46.01
N VAL A 494 -1.56 -23.32 45.98
CA VAL A 494 -0.84 -24.53 46.30
C VAL A 494 -1.04 -24.74 47.80
N GLY A 495 -2.21 -25.29 48.12
CA GLY A 495 -2.58 -25.75 49.44
C GLY A 495 -1.61 -26.85 49.81
N ARG A 496 -0.58 -26.47 50.56
CA ARG A 496 0.42 -27.36 51.15
C ARG A 496 -0.29 -28.27 52.15
N GLN A 497 -0.93 -29.34 51.66
CA GLN A 497 -1.54 -30.35 52.50
C GLN A 497 -0.45 -31.08 53.29
N VAL A 498 -0.35 -30.72 54.57
CA VAL A 498 0.25 -31.53 55.60
C VAL A 498 -0.85 -32.44 56.15
N GLY A 499 -0.65 -33.76 56.09
CA GLY A 499 -1.62 -34.78 56.50
C GLY A 499 -1.12 -36.15 56.08
N VAL A 500 -0.24 -36.78 56.86
CA VAL A 500 -0.59 -37.68 57.99
C VAL A 500 -1.26 -38.97 57.49
N THR A 501 -0.58 -40.09 57.78
CA THR A 501 -0.98 -41.46 57.51
C THR A 501 -2.31 -41.84 58.18
N SER A 502 -3.22 -42.46 57.42
CA SER A 502 -4.17 -43.42 57.98
C SER A 502 -4.58 -44.43 56.91
N ALA A 503 -4.50 -45.72 57.24
CA ALA A 503 -4.93 -46.80 56.36
C ALA A 503 -6.28 -47.34 56.82
N ARG A 504 -7.26 -47.43 55.91
CA ARG A 504 -8.30 -48.47 55.95
C ARG A 504 -9.07 -48.56 54.64
N ASP A 505 -9.48 -49.78 54.33
CA ASP A 505 -10.28 -50.15 53.17
C ASP A 505 -11.67 -49.51 53.20
N MET A 506 -12.21 -49.19 52.03
CA MET A 506 -13.49 -49.75 51.63
C MET A 506 -13.66 -49.80 50.11
N SER A 507 -14.19 -50.92 49.65
CA SER A 507 -14.49 -51.23 48.26
C SER A 507 -15.83 -50.63 47.80
N THR A 508 -16.11 -50.79 46.50
CA THR A 508 -17.43 -50.64 45.85
C THR A 508 -18.07 -49.25 45.86
N LEU A 509 -17.79 -48.46 44.80
CA LEU A 509 -18.79 -47.56 44.22
C LEU A 509 -18.64 -47.47 42.69
N ARG A 510 -19.79 -47.56 42.02
CA ARG A 510 -20.04 -47.70 40.58
C ARG A 510 -19.14 -46.88 39.63
N SER A 511 -18.72 -47.54 38.56
CA SER A 511 -18.23 -46.91 37.33
C SER A 511 -19.38 -46.25 36.55
N SER A 512 -19.56 -44.94 36.70
CA SER A 512 -20.10 -44.08 35.64
C SER A 512 -18.93 -43.36 34.99
N SER A 513 -18.57 -43.77 33.77
CA SER A 513 -17.46 -43.19 33.02
C SER A 513 -17.88 -41.85 32.41
N ASP A 514 -17.93 -40.81 33.25
CA ASP A 514 -17.87 -39.42 32.78
C ASP A 514 -16.47 -39.18 32.20
N THR A 515 -16.30 -39.56 30.94
CA THR A 515 -15.20 -39.11 30.09
C THR A 515 -15.38 -37.62 29.87
N THR A 516 -14.97 -36.84 30.88
CA THR A 516 -14.76 -35.40 30.79
C THR A 516 -13.78 -35.17 29.65
N GLY A 517 -14.34 -34.76 28.51
CA GLY A 517 -13.60 -34.50 27.28
C GLY A 517 -12.66 -33.33 27.49
N LYS A 518 -11.46 -33.61 28.02
CA LYS A 518 -10.34 -32.70 27.93
C LYS A 518 -10.08 -32.52 26.44
N SER A 519 -10.55 -31.41 25.88
CA SER A 519 -10.18 -30.99 24.54
C SER A 519 -8.66 -30.92 24.50
N GLU A 520 -8.04 -31.86 23.80
CA GLU A 520 -6.61 -31.89 23.59
C GLU A 520 -6.25 -30.64 22.81
N GLN A 521 -5.78 -29.60 23.52
CA GLN A 521 -5.33 -28.36 22.89
C GLN A 521 -4.14 -28.71 22.02
N VAL A 522 -4.40 -28.82 20.71
CA VAL A 522 -3.39 -29.11 19.70
C VAL A 522 -2.39 -27.98 19.72
N TYR A 523 -1.26 -28.21 20.40
CA TYR A 523 -0.16 -27.26 20.49
C TYR A 523 0.50 -27.15 19.12
N THR A 524 0.03 -26.23 18.29
CA THR A 524 0.68 -25.87 17.02
C THR A 524 2.05 -25.30 17.31
N ASP A 525 3.10 -25.94 16.79
CA ASP A 525 4.49 -25.49 16.96
C ASP A 525 4.62 -24.03 16.48
N PRO A 526 5.12 -23.09 17.31
CA PRO A 526 5.29 -21.68 16.92
C PRO A 526 6.16 -21.51 15.67
N LEU A 527 7.01 -22.47 15.32
CA LEU A 527 7.74 -22.49 14.05
C LEU A 527 6.81 -22.49 12.83
N GLU A 528 5.70 -23.22 12.86
CA GLU A 528 4.78 -23.38 11.72
C GLU A 528 4.11 -22.05 11.34
N LYS A 529 3.82 -21.19 12.33
CA LYS A 529 3.25 -19.85 12.12
C LYS A 529 4.15 -18.93 11.27
N ASP A 530 5.47 -19.13 11.30
CA ASP A 530 6.42 -18.35 10.50
C ASP A 530 6.72 -18.93 9.10
N ARG A 531 6.20 -20.13 8.78
CA ARG A 531 6.46 -20.82 7.50
C ARG A 531 5.92 -20.04 6.29
N ALA A 532 4.64 -19.64 6.31
CA ALA A 532 4.02 -18.89 5.22
C ALA A 532 4.74 -17.56 4.86
N PRO A 533 5.02 -16.65 5.80
CA PRO A 533 5.67 -15.38 5.46
C PRO A 533 7.13 -15.57 4.99
N ILE A 534 7.84 -16.59 5.46
CA ILE A 534 9.19 -16.93 4.97
C ILE A 534 9.14 -17.51 3.55
N ALA A 535 8.22 -18.46 3.28
CA ALA A 535 8.01 -19.04 1.96
C ALA A 535 7.68 -17.96 0.91
N ARG A 536 6.76 -17.04 1.23
CA ARG A 536 6.40 -15.91 0.37
C ARG A 536 7.61 -15.05 -0.01
N LYS A 537 8.47 -14.71 0.95
CA LYS A 537 9.65 -13.87 0.71
C LYS A 537 10.66 -14.54 -0.23
N TYR A 538 10.95 -15.83 -0.03
CA TYR A 538 11.81 -16.60 -0.94
C TYR A 538 11.19 -16.75 -2.33
N PHE A 539 9.88 -16.98 -2.43
CA PHE A 539 9.17 -17.04 -3.71
C PHE A 539 9.30 -15.72 -4.49
N PHE A 540 9.00 -14.57 -3.87
CA PHE A 540 9.10 -13.27 -4.55
C PHE A 540 10.54 -12.95 -4.93
N LEU A 541 11.52 -13.22 -4.05
CA LEU A 541 12.93 -13.07 -4.38
C LEU A 541 13.35 -13.94 -5.58
N ALA A 542 12.86 -15.18 -5.66
CA ALA A 542 13.11 -16.07 -6.79
C ALA A 542 12.53 -15.50 -8.09
N ILE A 543 11.25 -15.13 -8.10
CA ILE A 543 10.57 -14.57 -9.28
C ILE A 543 11.22 -13.27 -9.74
N PHE A 544 11.51 -12.33 -8.85
CA PHE A 544 12.13 -11.06 -9.23
C PHE A 544 13.55 -11.27 -9.77
N SER A 545 14.32 -12.19 -9.17
CA SER A 545 15.65 -12.55 -9.66
C SER A 545 15.59 -13.25 -11.02
N LEU A 546 14.58 -14.07 -11.29
CA LEU A 546 14.34 -14.71 -12.58
C LEU A 546 14.03 -13.69 -13.68
N VAL A 547 13.19 -12.70 -13.39
CA VAL A 547 12.85 -11.61 -14.32
C VAL A 547 14.09 -10.79 -14.67
N CYS A 548 14.94 -10.48 -13.68
CA CYS A 548 16.24 -9.86 -13.93
C CYS A 548 17.14 -10.72 -14.81
N ALA A 549 17.28 -12.03 -14.51
CA ALA A 549 18.11 -12.95 -15.28
C ALA A 549 17.65 -13.02 -16.75
N ALA A 550 16.33 -13.16 -16.97
CA ALA A 550 15.73 -13.19 -18.30
C ALA A 550 15.90 -11.86 -19.06
N SER A 551 15.77 -10.72 -18.38
CA SER A 551 15.92 -9.39 -18.99
C SER A 551 17.38 -9.05 -19.31
N ALA A 552 18.31 -9.46 -18.44
CA ALA A 552 19.74 -9.38 -18.72
C ALA A 552 20.14 -10.31 -19.89
N TYR A 553 19.54 -11.50 -19.99
CA TYR A 553 19.75 -12.41 -21.12
C TYR A 553 19.19 -11.85 -22.44
N ASP A 554 17.97 -11.29 -22.44
CA ASP A 554 17.40 -10.61 -23.61
C ASP A 554 18.29 -9.44 -24.04
N ALA A 555 18.71 -8.57 -23.11
CA ALA A 555 19.66 -7.50 -23.39
C ALA A 555 21.01 -7.99 -23.95
N ALA A 556 21.57 -9.06 -23.38
CA ALA A 556 22.80 -9.69 -23.88
C ALA A 556 22.63 -10.26 -25.30
N SER A 557 21.50 -10.93 -25.57
CA SER A 557 21.22 -11.58 -26.86
C SER A 557 21.05 -10.58 -28.02
N ASN A 558 20.64 -9.35 -27.71
CA ASN A 558 20.53 -8.27 -28.67
C ASN A 558 21.88 -7.53 -28.90
N GLN A 559 22.96 -7.86 -28.18
CA GLN A 559 24.29 -7.30 -28.41
C GLN A 559 25.14 -8.22 -29.29
N ASN A 560 25.37 -7.81 -30.54
CA ASN A 560 26.29 -8.48 -31.50
C ASN A 560 27.79 -8.35 -31.12
N LYS A 561 28.12 -8.24 -29.82
CA LYS A 561 29.47 -8.02 -29.29
C LYS A 561 29.77 -9.03 -28.19
N ARG A 562 31.04 -9.38 -28.01
CA ARG A 562 31.48 -10.24 -26.91
C ARG A 562 31.18 -9.55 -25.57
N LEU A 563 30.40 -10.23 -24.71
CA LEU A 563 29.99 -9.72 -23.40
C LEU A 563 31.22 -9.46 -22.51
N THR A 564 31.19 -8.34 -21.78
CA THR A 564 32.22 -8.03 -20.78
C THR A 564 32.05 -8.90 -19.51
N PRO A 565 33.09 -9.08 -18.68
CA PRO A 565 32.96 -9.82 -17.41
C PRO A 565 31.88 -9.25 -16.48
N VAL A 566 31.71 -7.91 -16.47
CA VAL A 566 30.64 -7.22 -15.71
C VAL A 566 29.26 -7.62 -16.22
N GLN A 567 29.05 -7.62 -17.53
CA GLN A 567 27.80 -8.02 -18.17
C GLN A 567 27.46 -9.51 -17.95
N ILE A 568 28.49 -10.38 -17.97
CA ILE A 568 28.33 -11.80 -17.61
C ILE A 568 27.87 -11.92 -16.15
N TYR A 569 28.46 -11.16 -15.23
CA TYR A 569 28.03 -11.12 -13.83
C TYR A 569 26.58 -10.62 -13.69
N MET A 570 26.21 -9.54 -14.40
CA MET A 570 24.85 -8.98 -14.39
C MET A 570 23.75 -9.96 -14.82
N SER A 571 24.05 -10.94 -15.68
CA SER A 571 23.12 -12.01 -16.05
C SER A 571 23.17 -13.21 -15.10
N THR A 572 24.38 -13.61 -14.69
CA THR A 572 24.58 -14.84 -13.88
C THR A 572 24.20 -14.66 -12.41
N ALA A 573 24.47 -13.52 -11.78
CA ALA A 573 24.16 -13.29 -10.37
C ALA A 573 22.66 -13.37 -10.05
N PRO A 574 21.74 -12.72 -10.82
CA PRO A 574 20.31 -12.92 -10.65
C PRO A 574 19.86 -14.37 -10.88
N CYS A 575 20.46 -15.08 -11.84
CA CYS A 575 20.15 -16.49 -12.10
C CYS A 575 20.49 -17.37 -10.88
N VAL A 576 21.67 -17.18 -10.26
CA VAL A 576 22.09 -17.91 -9.06
C VAL A 576 21.14 -17.63 -7.89
N VAL A 577 20.79 -16.36 -7.63
CA VAL A 577 19.85 -16.02 -6.54
C VAL A 577 18.44 -16.55 -6.83
N SER A 578 18.01 -16.55 -8.09
CA SER A 578 16.73 -17.13 -8.51
C SER A 578 16.64 -18.63 -8.18
N VAL A 579 17.65 -19.41 -8.59
CA VAL A 579 17.68 -20.86 -8.35
C VAL A 579 17.77 -21.16 -6.86
N LEU A 580 18.64 -20.46 -6.13
CA LEU A 580 18.82 -20.66 -4.68
C LEU A 580 17.55 -20.31 -3.90
N SER A 581 16.90 -19.18 -4.22
CA SER A 581 15.66 -18.76 -3.56
C SER A 581 14.47 -19.66 -3.92
N GLY A 582 14.41 -20.13 -5.18
CA GLY A 582 13.41 -21.10 -5.62
C GLY A 582 13.54 -22.44 -4.90
N PHE A 583 14.76 -22.93 -4.71
CA PHE A 583 15.04 -24.13 -3.92
C PHE A 583 14.62 -23.96 -2.46
N LEU A 584 14.98 -22.83 -1.82
CA LEU A 584 14.58 -22.53 -0.44
C LEU A 584 13.06 -22.40 -0.30
N PHE A 585 12.36 -21.79 -1.28
CA PHE A 585 10.90 -21.76 -1.32
C PHE A 585 10.30 -23.18 -1.34
N VAL A 586 10.79 -24.08 -2.19
CA VAL A 586 10.32 -25.47 -2.24
C VAL A 586 10.55 -26.20 -0.91
N LEU A 587 11.70 -25.99 -0.27
CA LEU A 587 11.96 -26.53 1.07
C LEU A 587 10.99 -25.96 2.13
N CYS A 588 10.58 -24.69 2.02
CA CYS A 588 9.58 -24.10 2.92
C CYS A 588 8.15 -24.66 2.74
N LEU A 589 7.84 -25.34 1.63
CA LEU A 589 6.54 -26.00 1.44
C LEU A 589 6.40 -27.31 2.25
N SER A 590 7.52 -27.93 2.64
CA SER A 590 7.54 -29.13 3.48
C SER A 590 7.73 -28.76 4.96
N PRO A 591 6.84 -29.21 5.87
CA PRO A 591 6.99 -28.94 7.30
C PRO A 591 8.35 -29.42 7.86
N HIS A 592 8.79 -30.62 7.45
CA HIS A 592 10.05 -31.20 7.92
C HIS A 592 11.26 -30.42 7.40
N CYS A 593 11.28 -30.06 6.12
CA CYS A 593 12.40 -29.31 5.53
C CYS A 593 12.45 -27.86 6.02
N TYR A 594 11.30 -27.26 6.34
CA TYR A 594 11.24 -25.92 6.91
C TYR A 594 12.01 -25.78 8.23
N THR A 595 12.09 -26.84 9.06
CA THR A 595 12.92 -26.84 10.30
C THR A 595 14.42 -26.64 10.05
N ILE A 596 14.88 -26.89 8.82
CA ILE A 596 16.26 -26.66 8.37
C ILE A 596 16.39 -25.20 7.91
N VAL A 597 15.41 -24.70 7.15
CA VAL A 597 15.40 -23.33 6.61
C VAL A 597 15.15 -22.27 7.69
N SER A 598 14.42 -22.59 8.75
CA SER A 598 14.17 -21.66 9.88
C SER A 598 15.43 -21.40 10.73
N ARG A 599 16.43 -22.30 10.69
CA ARG A 599 17.70 -22.13 11.41
C ARG A 599 18.54 -21.03 10.79
N PHE A 600 19.00 -20.09 11.62
CA PHE A 600 19.84 -18.96 11.22
C PHE A 600 21.08 -19.37 10.41
N TRP A 601 21.77 -20.44 10.82
CA TRP A 601 22.98 -20.95 10.14
C TRP A 601 22.78 -21.36 8.68
N ILE A 602 21.56 -21.68 8.26
CA ILE A 602 21.26 -22.08 6.87
C ILE A 602 20.45 -20.99 6.20
N GLY A 603 19.22 -20.74 6.65
CA GLY A 603 18.35 -19.74 6.02
C GLY A 603 18.89 -18.31 6.16
N GLY A 604 19.41 -17.95 7.33
CA GLY A 604 20.01 -16.64 7.61
C GLY A 604 21.28 -16.41 6.80
N SER A 605 22.25 -17.33 6.86
CA SER A 605 23.49 -17.27 6.08
C SER A 605 23.24 -17.20 4.57
N LEU A 606 22.34 -18.03 4.03
CA LEU A 606 21.96 -17.98 2.61
C LEU A 606 21.22 -16.67 2.26
N SER A 607 20.42 -16.12 3.17
CA SER A 607 19.76 -14.82 2.94
C SER A 607 20.73 -13.64 2.97
N ILE A 608 21.75 -13.67 3.84
CA ILE A 608 22.85 -12.69 3.87
C ILE A 608 23.63 -12.78 2.56
N PHE A 609 23.97 -13.99 2.11
CA PHE A 609 24.63 -14.22 0.82
C PHE A 609 23.81 -13.66 -0.35
N CYS A 610 22.51 -13.98 -0.44
CA CYS A 610 21.62 -13.45 -1.48
C CYS A 610 21.57 -11.91 -1.48
N PHE A 611 21.52 -11.30 -0.29
CA PHE A 611 21.53 -9.84 -0.16
C PHE A 611 22.87 -9.22 -0.60
N ILE A 612 24.01 -9.81 -0.24
CA ILE A 612 25.34 -9.32 -0.68
C ILE A 612 25.49 -9.45 -2.20
N VAL A 613 25.11 -10.58 -2.79
CA VAL A 613 25.12 -10.78 -4.25
C VAL A 613 24.25 -9.75 -4.95
N TRP A 614 23.05 -9.47 -4.42
CA TRP A 614 22.19 -8.42 -4.96
C TRP A 614 22.75 -7.01 -4.78
N LEU A 615 23.43 -6.71 -3.67
CA LEU A 615 24.04 -5.41 -3.42
C LEU A 615 25.16 -5.12 -4.43
N VAL A 616 26.04 -6.10 -4.66
CA VAL A 616 27.09 -6.00 -5.70
C VAL A 616 26.48 -5.90 -7.09
N ASN A 617 25.48 -6.74 -7.39
CA ASN A 617 24.83 -6.72 -8.70
C ASN A 617 24.09 -5.40 -8.98
N LEU A 618 23.45 -4.79 -7.97
CA LEU A 618 22.77 -3.51 -8.08
C LEU A 618 23.75 -2.39 -8.43
N VAL A 619 24.90 -2.31 -7.75
CA VAL A 619 25.95 -1.31 -8.06
C VAL A 619 26.43 -1.46 -9.51
N LEU A 620 26.71 -2.68 -9.97
CA LEU A 620 27.12 -2.93 -11.35
C LEU A 620 26.00 -2.62 -12.37
N THR A 621 24.74 -2.85 -11.98
CA THR A 621 23.57 -2.61 -12.82
C THR A 621 23.22 -1.12 -12.93
N MET A 622 23.46 -0.31 -11.91
CA MET A 622 23.10 1.13 -11.90
C MET A 622 24.27 2.08 -12.16
N HIS A 623 25.52 1.63 -12.03
CA HIS A 623 26.69 2.52 -12.01
C HIS A 623 27.81 2.08 -12.98
N SER A 624 27.49 1.26 -13.99
CA SER A 624 28.44 0.90 -15.04
C SER A 624 28.08 1.57 -16.36
N ALA A 625 29.06 2.21 -17.02
CA ALA A 625 28.93 2.65 -18.41
C ALA A 625 28.57 1.49 -19.38
N ASN A 626 28.89 0.24 -18.99
CA ASN A 626 28.55 -0.98 -19.73
C ASN A 626 27.19 -1.59 -19.33
N SER A 627 26.40 -0.91 -18.50
CA SER A 627 25.10 -1.40 -18.03
C SER A 627 24.08 -1.53 -19.16
N TRP A 628 23.22 -2.54 -18.99
CA TRP A 628 21.99 -2.75 -19.77
C TRP A 628 20.76 -2.12 -19.13
N ALA A 629 20.76 -1.86 -17.82
CA ALA A 629 19.60 -1.27 -17.14
C ALA A 629 19.55 0.25 -17.35
N VAL A 630 20.71 0.92 -17.29
CA VAL A 630 20.85 2.37 -17.46
C VAL A 630 21.88 2.77 -18.52
N ASN A 631 21.80 4.00 -19.03
CA ASN A 631 22.83 4.61 -19.87
C ASN A 631 23.89 5.35 -19.03
N GLY A 632 24.87 5.98 -19.69
CA GLY A 632 25.93 6.72 -19.00
C GLY A 632 25.47 8.00 -18.29
N ILE A 633 24.27 8.50 -18.62
CA ILE A 633 23.63 9.66 -18.01
C ILE A 633 22.80 9.24 -16.79
N GLY A 634 22.30 8.00 -16.77
CA GLY A 634 21.45 7.41 -15.71
C GLY A 634 20.02 7.12 -16.14
N GLU A 635 19.68 7.35 -17.42
CA GLU A 635 18.37 7.05 -17.99
C GLU A 635 18.14 5.53 -18.11
N ILE A 636 16.89 5.09 -17.96
CA ILE A 636 16.52 3.67 -17.94
C ILE A 636 16.48 3.10 -19.37
N LYS A 637 17.49 2.31 -19.74
CA LYS A 637 17.52 1.52 -20.99
C LYS A 637 16.62 0.29 -20.97
N THR A 638 16.61 -0.45 -19.86
CA THR A 638 15.87 -1.72 -19.74
C THR A 638 15.05 -1.72 -18.45
N ALA A 639 13.81 -1.26 -18.55
CA ALA A 639 12.88 -1.11 -17.43
C ALA A 639 12.76 -2.37 -16.56
N ASN A 640 12.64 -3.57 -17.15
CA ASN A 640 12.57 -4.81 -16.37
C ASN A 640 13.81 -5.01 -15.48
N LEU A 641 15.01 -4.94 -16.08
CA LEU A 641 16.25 -5.19 -15.35
C LEU A 641 16.43 -4.15 -14.24
N TYR A 642 16.05 -2.90 -14.53
CA TYR A 642 16.01 -1.80 -13.59
C TYR A 642 15.06 -2.08 -12.41
N TYR A 643 13.74 -2.15 -12.64
CA TYR A 643 12.74 -2.25 -11.55
C TYR A 643 12.80 -3.59 -10.79
N PHE A 644 13.12 -4.71 -11.45
CA PHE A 644 13.19 -6.00 -10.76
C PHE A 644 14.48 -6.18 -9.98
N SER A 645 15.56 -5.45 -10.30
CA SER A 645 16.75 -5.42 -9.44
C SER A 645 16.44 -4.72 -8.11
N TRP A 646 15.70 -3.60 -8.17
CA TRP A 646 15.11 -2.93 -7.00
C TRP A 646 14.20 -3.85 -6.18
N ALA A 647 13.27 -4.55 -6.83
CA ALA A 647 12.40 -5.50 -6.15
C ALA A 647 13.18 -6.66 -5.48
N SER A 648 14.27 -7.12 -6.11
CA SER A 648 15.12 -8.21 -5.60
C SER A 648 16.02 -7.78 -4.43
N ILE A 649 16.61 -6.58 -4.46
CA ILE A 649 17.39 -6.07 -3.30
C ILE A 649 16.46 -5.79 -2.11
N ILE A 650 15.24 -5.27 -2.34
CA ILE A 650 14.26 -5.04 -1.28
C ILE A 650 13.80 -6.36 -0.64
N THR A 651 13.44 -7.37 -1.45
CA THR A 651 12.99 -8.67 -0.92
C THR A 651 14.09 -9.45 -0.21
N SER A 652 15.32 -9.50 -0.75
CA SER A 652 16.47 -10.12 -0.06
C SER A 652 16.84 -9.38 1.22
N SER A 653 16.73 -8.05 1.25
CA SER A 653 16.89 -7.23 2.45
C SER A 653 15.85 -7.55 3.54
N ILE A 654 14.57 -7.67 3.17
CA ILE A 654 13.49 -8.05 4.10
C ILE A 654 13.71 -9.47 4.64
N GLN A 655 14.14 -10.39 3.79
CA GLN A 655 14.43 -11.77 4.20
C GLN A 655 15.62 -11.83 5.17
N MET A 656 16.71 -11.12 4.85
CA MET A 656 17.90 -11.06 5.71
C MET A 656 17.54 -10.48 7.09
N MET A 657 16.81 -9.36 7.11
CA MET A 657 16.42 -8.73 8.37
C MET A 657 15.46 -9.60 9.19
N SER A 658 14.65 -10.44 8.55
CA SER A 658 13.79 -11.41 9.26
C SER A 658 14.60 -12.41 10.09
N TYR A 659 15.73 -12.89 9.55
CA TYR A 659 16.64 -13.77 10.29
C TYR A 659 17.48 -13.04 11.34
N LEU A 660 17.98 -11.82 11.02
CA LEU A 660 18.71 -11.00 12.00
C LEU A 660 17.81 -10.67 13.21
N LYS A 661 16.53 -10.37 12.98
CA LYS A 661 15.55 -10.14 14.05
C LYS A 661 15.46 -11.33 15.02
N ALA A 662 15.37 -12.54 14.48
CA ALA A 662 15.33 -13.76 15.27
C ALA A 662 16.65 -14.01 16.01
N ALA A 663 17.80 -13.76 15.37
CA ALA A 663 19.12 -13.92 15.98
C ALA A 663 19.39 -12.93 17.13
N PHE A 664 18.91 -11.69 17.02
CA PHE A 664 19.03 -10.66 18.06
C PHE A 664 17.91 -10.69 19.11
N GLY A 665 16.97 -11.64 19.03
CA GLY A 665 15.85 -11.75 19.98
C GLY A 665 14.85 -10.58 19.93
N VAL A 666 14.82 -9.81 18.84
CA VAL A 666 13.96 -8.63 18.71
C VAL A 666 12.50 -9.07 18.57
N LYS A 667 11.62 -8.54 19.44
CA LYS A 667 10.19 -8.91 19.54
C LYS A 667 9.53 -8.99 18.15
N LYS A 668 8.88 -10.13 17.83
CA LYS A 668 8.28 -10.44 16.51
C LYS A 668 7.42 -9.30 15.92
N ASN A 669 6.74 -8.52 16.76
CA ASN A 669 5.86 -7.42 16.36
C ASN A 669 6.57 -6.04 16.23
N ASP A 670 7.87 -5.92 16.52
CA ASP A 670 8.62 -4.67 16.26
C ASP A 670 8.88 -4.50 14.76
N TYR A 671 7.92 -3.88 14.08
CA TYR A 671 8.05 -3.48 12.68
C TYR A 671 8.80 -2.14 12.54
N MET A 672 8.78 -1.27 13.55
CA MET A 672 9.36 0.08 13.44
C MET A 672 10.85 0.06 13.14
N SER A 673 11.60 -0.82 13.83
CA SER A 673 13.04 -0.99 13.58
C SER A 673 13.36 -1.36 12.12
N PHE A 674 12.45 -2.06 11.42
CA PHE A 674 12.59 -2.38 9.99
C PHE A 674 12.34 -1.16 9.10
N VAL A 675 11.31 -0.37 9.41
CA VAL A 675 10.96 0.83 8.63
C VAL A 675 12.04 1.90 8.79
N TRP A 676 12.61 2.06 10.00
CA TRP A 676 13.76 2.92 10.27
C TRP A 676 15.05 2.47 9.55
N VAL A 677 15.36 1.17 9.47
CA VAL A 677 16.45 0.70 8.59
C VAL A 677 16.10 0.88 7.11
N GLY A 678 14.82 0.82 6.75
CA GLY A 678 14.29 1.13 5.43
C GLY A 678 14.64 2.55 4.98
N ILE A 679 14.35 3.57 5.80
CA ILE A 679 14.68 4.96 5.45
C ILE A 679 16.19 5.15 5.26
N CYS A 680 17.04 4.57 6.12
CA CYS A 680 18.50 4.63 5.94
C CYS A 680 18.95 4.03 4.60
N LYS A 681 18.40 2.88 4.22
CA LYS A 681 18.72 2.20 2.96
C LYS A 681 18.29 3.02 1.74
N VAL A 682 17.09 3.58 1.76
CA VAL A 682 16.61 4.40 0.63
C VAL A 682 17.41 5.70 0.54
N CYS A 683 17.73 6.35 1.66
CA CYS A 683 18.60 7.53 1.66
C CYS A 683 20.02 7.23 1.13
N PHE A 684 20.57 6.04 1.40
CA PHE A 684 21.84 5.62 0.78
C PHE A 684 21.77 5.57 -0.75
N VAL A 685 20.62 5.17 -1.31
CA VAL A 685 20.37 5.20 -2.76
C VAL A 685 20.27 6.63 -3.28
N VAL A 686 19.48 7.49 -2.63
CA VAL A 686 19.37 8.93 -2.97
C VAL A 686 20.77 9.56 -3.02
N LEU A 687 21.62 9.29 -2.00
CA LEU A 687 22.99 9.80 -1.97
C LEU A 687 23.85 9.23 -3.09
N GLY A 688 23.82 7.91 -3.32
CA GLY A 688 24.61 7.27 -4.37
C GLY A 688 24.27 7.79 -5.77
N ALA A 689 22.98 7.95 -6.07
CA ALA A 689 22.51 8.51 -7.33
C ALA A 689 22.88 9.99 -7.48
N ALA A 690 22.67 10.80 -6.44
CA ALA A 690 23.04 12.22 -6.46
C ALA A 690 24.56 12.45 -6.57
N MET A 691 25.38 11.61 -5.93
CA MET A 691 26.85 11.65 -6.08
C MET A 691 27.30 11.24 -7.50
N HIS A 692 26.63 10.27 -8.14
CA HIS A 692 26.92 9.91 -9.54
C HIS A 692 26.66 11.10 -10.48
N ILE A 693 25.47 11.72 -10.37
CA ILE A 693 25.13 12.92 -11.13
C ILE A 693 26.17 14.01 -10.88
N TRP A 694 26.46 14.32 -9.61
CA TRP A 694 27.42 15.33 -9.21
C TRP A 694 28.82 15.09 -9.80
N HIS A 695 29.33 13.85 -9.74
CA HIS A 695 30.63 13.52 -10.34
C HIS A 695 30.65 13.73 -11.86
N THR A 696 29.53 13.49 -12.54
CA THR A 696 29.41 13.68 -14.00
C THR A 696 29.28 15.16 -14.40
N ILE A 697 28.55 15.98 -13.62
CA ILE A 697 28.25 17.38 -13.99
C ILE A 697 29.16 18.43 -13.34
N SER A 698 29.86 18.11 -12.25
CA SER A 698 30.52 19.12 -11.40
C SER A 698 31.61 19.94 -12.09
N GLY A 699 32.22 19.41 -13.16
CA GLY A 699 33.14 20.17 -14.00
C GLY A 699 32.48 21.29 -14.81
N ASN A 700 31.17 21.17 -15.08
CA ASN A 700 30.38 22.13 -15.84
C ASN A 700 29.58 23.10 -14.94
N CYS A 701 29.43 22.82 -13.64
CA CYS A 701 28.76 23.71 -12.66
C CYS A 701 29.57 25.00 -12.34
N GLY A 702 30.27 25.58 -13.32
CA GLY A 702 31.14 26.74 -13.18
C GLY A 702 30.37 28.07 -13.09
N PHE A 703 31.06 29.11 -12.63
CA PHE A 703 30.47 30.44 -12.40
C PHE A 703 30.10 31.21 -13.67
N ASP A 704 30.59 30.82 -14.85
CA ASP A 704 30.32 31.56 -16.09
C ASP A 704 28.95 31.21 -16.72
N GLU A 705 28.32 30.10 -16.31
CA GLU A 705 27.00 29.65 -16.79
C GLU A 705 25.83 30.25 -15.96
N ILE A 706 26.01 31.48 -15.46
CA ILE A 706 25.02 32.24 -14.68
C ILE A 706 23.77 32.62 -15.51
N THR A 707 23.88 32.62 -16.85
CA THR A 707 22.76 32.94 -17.74
C THR A 707 21.83 31.75 -17.99
N ILE A 708 20.84 31.63 -17.09
CA ILE A 708 19.51 31.03 -17.34
C ILE A 708 19.46 29.48 -17.34
N GLY A 709 19.76 28.84 -16.20
CA GLY A 709 19.16 27.54 -15.86
C GLY A 709 20.04 26.56 -15.08
N ALA A 710 21.27 26.30 -15.53
CA ALA A 710 22.14 25.22 -15.03
C ALA A 710 22.40 25.26 -13.51
N VAL A 711 22.51 26.47 -12.93
CA VAL A 711 22.65 26.71 -11.49
C VAL A 711 21.56 26.01 -10.66
N THR A 712 20.34 25.88 -11.18
CA THR A 712 19.24 25.19 -10.49
C THR A 712 19.44 23.68 -10.43
N PHE A 713 19.96 23.05 -11.47
CA PHE A 713 20.19 21.60 -11.52
C PHE A 713 21.34 21.17 -10.59
N CYS A 714 22.47 21.88 -10.64
CA CYS A 714 23.62 21.64 -9.77
C CYS A 714 23.24 21.83 -8.29
N SER A 715 22.54 22.92 -7.94
CA SER A 715 22.11 23.18 -6.55
C SER A 715 21.05 22.19 -6.05
N ARG A 716 20.09 21.77 -6.89
CA ARG A 716 19.14 20.69 -6.56
C ARG A 716 19.84 19.33 -6.37
N THR A 717 20.95 19.07 -7.07
CA THR A 717 21.77 17.86 -6.86
C THR A 717 22.49 17.89 -5.51
N VAL A 718 23.04 19.05 -5.11
CA VAL A 718 23.61 19.22 -3.76
C VAL A 718 22.53 19.09 -2.69
N LEU A 719 21.34 19.66 -2.90
CA LEU A 719 20.20 19.49 -1.99
C LEU A 719 19.84 18.02 -1.82
N ALA A 720 19.83 17.22 -2.89
CA ALA A 720 19.59 15.78 -2.82
C ALA A 720 20.62 15.05 -1.95
N MET A 721 21.91 15.37 -2.09
CA MET A 721 22.97 14.81 -1.23
C MET A 721 22.77 15.18 0.25
N VAL A 722 22.43 16.45 0.53
CA VAL A 722 22.20 16.93 1.91
C VAL A 722 20.98 16.26 2.54
N VAL A 723 19.85 16.21 1.83
CA VAL A 723 18.63 15.53 2.29
C VAL A 723 18.89 14.05 2.59
N ALA A 724 19.62 13.36 1.70
CA ALA A 724 19.97 11.97 1.87
C ALA A 724 20.87 11.72 3.09
N LEU A 725 21.92 12.53 3.27
CA LEU A 725 22.79 12.48 4.44
C LEU A 725 22.02 12.74 5.74
N THR A 726 21.13 13.73 5.76
CA THR A 726 20.24 14.01 6.90
C THR A 726 19.34 12.81 7.20
N GLY A 727 18.69 12.24 6.20
CA GLY A 727 17.81 11.08 6.36
C GLY A 727 18.53 9.83 6.88
N MET A 728 19.76 9.55 6.39
CA MET A 728 20.60 8.47 6.90
C MET A 728 21.05 8.71 8.35
N LEU A 729 21.51 9.93 8.68
CA LEU A 729 21.97 10.26 10.02
C LEU A 729 20.83 10.15 11.04
N VAL A 730 19.69 10.75 10.73
CA VAL A 730 18.49 10.74 11.59
C VAL A 730 17.97 9.31 11.77
N GLY A 731 17.78 8.55 10.69
CA GLY A 731 17.33 7.16 10.78
C GLY A 731 18.34 6.27 11.52
N GLY A 732 19.64 6.46 11.27
CA GLY A 732 20.71 5.73 11.93
C GLY A 732 20.77 5.98 13.44
N LEU A 733 20.59 7.23 13.86
CA LEU A 733 20.49 7.60 15.27
C LEU A 733 19.27 6.98 15.96
N VAL A 734 18.11 6.94 15.29
CA VAL A 734 16.92 6.27 15.86
C VAL A 734 17.12 4.75 15.96
N VAL A 735 17.67 4.09 14.93
CA VAL A 735 18.00 2.66 14.99
C VAL A 735 19.01 2.37 16.11
N ALA A 736 20.08 3.17 16.22
CA ALA A 736 21.07 3.03 17.28
C ALA A 736 20.45 3.23 18.67
N GLY A 737 19.59 4.26 18.84
CA GLY A 737 18.84 4.49 20.07
C GLY A 737 17.94 3.32 20.45
N ARG A 738 17.19 2.76 19.49
CA ARG A 738 16.36 1.55 19.70
C ARG A 738 17.21 0.35 20.15
N MET A 739 18.35 0.11 19.50
CA MET A 739 19.24 -1.01 19.85
C MET A 739 19.90 -0.83 21.22
N LEU A 740 20.34 0.39 21.57
CA LEU A 740 20.89 0.69 22.90
C LEU A 740 19.83 0.53 24.01
N LEU A 741 18.58 0.94 23.77
CA LEU A 741 17.49 0.75 24.73
C LEU A 741 17.09 -0.73 24.88
N MET A 742 17.20 -1.55 23.84
CA MET A 742 17.00 -3.01 23.96
C MET A 742 18.04 -3.67 24.89
N CYS A 743 19.26 -3.13 24.98
CA CYS A 743 20.28 -3.59 25.93
C CYS A 743 19.99 -3.20 27.40
N CYS A 744 19.07 -2.25 27.65
CA CYS A 744 18.76 -1.72 28.97
C CYS A 744 17.29 -1.96 29.36
N PRO A 745 16.88 -3.22 29.64
CA PRO A 745 15.48 -3.57 29.91
C PRO A 745 14.85 -2.86 31.13
N SER A 746 15.67 -2.32 32.04
CA SER A 746 15.21 -1.53 33.20
C SER A 746 14.72 -0.11 32.83
N CYS A 747 15.02 0.40 31.64
CA CYS A 747 14.65 1.74 31.21
C CYS A 747 13.27 1.75 30.51
N GLN A 748 12.19 1.83 31.30
CA GLN A 748 10.79 1.89 30.79
C GLN A 748 10.41 3.23 30.12
N CYS A 749 11.30 3.83 29.33
CA CYS A 749 11.08 5.11 28.65
C CYS A 749 10.40 4.98 27.27
N SER A 750 9.66 3.89 27.02
CA SER A 750 9.04 3.60 25.71
C SER A 750 8.13 4.72 25.20
N ARG A 751 7.36 5.34 26.09
CA ARG A 751 6.46 6.44 25.74
C ARG A 751 7.22 7.69 25.27
N PHE A 752 8.27 8.08 25.99
CA PHE A 752 9.10 9.25 25.62
C PHE A 752 9.84 9.00 24.31
N GLN A 753 10.37 7.79 24.12
CA GLN A 753 10.99 7.37 22.87
C GLN A 753 10.00 7.44 21.69
N THR A 754 8.77 6.93 21.86
CA THR A 754 7.75 6.94 20.79
C THR A 754 7.31 8.36 20.43
N HIS A 755 7.23 9.28 21.41
CA HIS A 755 7.01 10.71 21.13
C HIS A 755 8.16 11.36 20.35
N ILE A 756 9.42 11.02 20.68
CA ILE A 756 10.58 11.48 19.90
C ILE A 756 10.53 10.93 18.47
N GLU A 757 10.30 9.63 18.30
CA GLU A 757 10.17 9.01 16.97
C GLU A 757 9.05 9.64 16.15
N MET A 758 7.91 9.98 16.77
CA MET A 758 6.84 10.72 16.12
C MET A 758 7.31 12.11 15.66
N ILE A 759 7.94 12.92 16.50
CA ILE A 759 8.44 14.25 16.14
C ILE A 759 9.45 14.18 14.98
N ILE A 760 10.38 13.23 15.05
CA ILE A 760 11.36 12.99 13.99
C ILE A 760 10.67 12.55 12.69
N SER A 761 9.67 11.68 12.76
CA SER A 761 8.93 11.23 11.57
C SER A 761 8.19 12.38 10.88
N ILE A 762 7.59 13.31 11.63
CA ILE A 762 6.94 14.51 11.09
C ILE A 762 7.97 15.38 10.35
N PHE A 763 9.15 15.60 10.95
CA PHE A 763 10.24 16.30 10.29
C PHE A 763 10.66 15.62 8.97
N LEU A 764 10.79 14.28 8.96
CA LEU A 764 11.12 13.53 7.75
C LEU A 764 10.01 13.57 6.69
N VAL A 765 8.73 13.62 7.06
CA VAL A 765 7.61 13.81 6.11
C VAL A 765 7.72 15.16 5.41
N PHE A 766 7.98 16.24 6.14
CA PHE A 766 8.18 17.56 5.53
C PHE A 766 9.47 17.64 4.70
N LEU A 767 10.58 17.10 5.21
CA LEU A 767 11.87 17.06 4.51
C LEU A 767 11.75 16.33 3.17
N PHE A 768 11.21 15.11 3.18
CA PHE A 768 11.07 14.33 1.95
C PHE A 768 9.92 14.80 1.05
N GLY A 769 8.88 15.44 1.58
CA GLY A 769 7.84 16.09 0.77
C GLY A 769 8.39 17.26 -0.04
N ALA A 770 9.22 18.11 0.59
CA ALA A 770 9.96 19.16 -0.11
C ALA A 770 11.02 18.59 -1.07
N ALA A 771 11.71 17.52 -0.68
CA ALA A 771 12.69 16.84 -1.52
C ALA A 771 12.05 16.26 -2.78
N VAL A 772 10.89 15.61 -2.67
CA VAL A 772 10.10 15.16 -3.82
C VAL A 772 9.82 16.33 -4.75
N ALA A 773 9.26 17.43 -4.24
CA ALA A 773 8.92 18.59 -5.07
C ALA A 773 10.13 19.20 -5.80
N LEU A 774 11.29 19.31 -5.12
CA LEU A 774 12.47 20.03 -5.65
C LEU A 774 13.49 19.15 -6.40
N ILE A 775 13.65 17.88 -6.03
CA ILE A 775 14.60 16.95 -6.66
C ILE A 775 13.96 16.28 -7.87
N THR A 776 12.68 15.93 -7.78
CA THR A 776 11.96 15.18 -8.83
C THR A 776 11.02 16.06 -9.67
N GLY A 777 10.91 17.35 -9.33
CA GLY A 777 10.23 18.37 -10.13
C GLY A 777 10.93 18.64 -11.47
N ILE A 778 10.34 19.53 -12.28
CA ILE A 778 10.84 19.80 -13.63
C ILE A 778 12.19 20.51 -13.56
N GLY A 779 13.17 20.04 -14.32
CA GLY A 779 14.57 20.47 -14.23
C GLY A 779 15.24 20.06 -12.91
N GLY A 780 14.69 19.05 -12.22
CA GLY A 780 15.29 18.42 -11.06
C GLY A 780 16.17 17.23 -11.46
N PRO A 781 17.25 16.92 -10.72
CA PRO A 781 18.15 15.80 -11.03
C PRO A 781 17.51 14.42 -10.90
N GLY A 782 16.34 14.32 -10.26
CA GLY A 782 15.52 13.10 -10.29
C GLY A 782 14.90 12.84 -11.66
N GLN A 783 14.68 13.85 -12.50
CA GLN A 783 14.05 13.68 -13.82
C GLN A 783 14.90 12.80 -14.75
N SER A 784 16.21 13.03 -14.82
CA SER A 784 17.14 12.29 -15.69
C SER A 784 17.61 10.96 -15.11
N VAL A 785 17.62 10.81 -13.78
CA VAL A 785 18.09 9.59 -13.11
C VAL A 785 16.98 8.95 -12.28
N GLY A 786 16.41 7.89 -12.83
CA GLY A 786 15.29 7.16 -12.22
C GLY A 786 15.58 6.69 -10.78
N ASP A 787 16.82 6.33 -10.46
CA ASP A 787 17.19 5.94 -9.09
C ASP A 787 16.93 7.06 -8.09
N LEU A 788 17.29 8.29 -8.45
CA LEU A 788 17.07 9.46 -7.61
C LEU A 788 15.57 9.81 -7.54
N TYR A 789 14.83 9.63 -8.64
CA TYR A 789 13.37 9.77 -8.66
C TYR A 789 12.67 8.81 -7.67
N TYR A 790 12.80 7.50 -7.90
CA TYR A 790 12.04 6.48 -7.18
C TYR A 790 12.50 6.36 -5.73
N SER A 791 13.79 6.56 -5.43
CA SER A 791 14.27 6.56 -4.04
C SER A 791 13.78 7.78 -3.24
N THR A 792 13.73 8.98 -3.83
CA THR A 792 13.18 10.17 -3.15
C THR A 792 11.70 9.98 -2.81
N TRP A 793 10.90 9.47 -3.75
CA TRP A 793 9.50 9.09 -3.52
C TRP A 793 9.34 7.98 -2.47
N CYS A 794 10.17 6.95 -2.53
CA CYS A 794 10.13 5.85 -1.56
C CYS A 794 10.48 6.33 -0.14
N ALA A 795 11.46 7.24 0.01
CA ALA A 795 11.81 7.84 1.29
C ALA A 795 10.65 8.66 1.89
N PHE A 796 9.93 9.41 1.06
CA PHE A 796 8.71 10.12 1.46
C PHE A 796 7.59 9.18 1.93
N LEU A 797 7.31 8.11 1.18
CA LEU A 797 6.29 7.14 1.57
C LEU A 797 6.67 6.37 2.85
N ILE A 798 7.95 6.04 3.02
CA ILE A 798 8.47 5.43 4.25
C ILE A 798 8.31 6.39 5.44
N SER A 799 8.63 7.68 5.30
CA SER A 799 8.49 8.64 6.42
C SER A 799 7.03 8.82 6.86
N ILE A 800 6.07 8.81 5.92
CA ILE A 800 4.63 8.76 6.24
C ILE A 800 4.29 7.47 6.98
N GLY A 801 4.80 6.32 6.53
CA GLY A 801 4.59 5.02 7.19
C GLY A 801 5.10 4.99 8.63
N ILE A 802 6.27 5.58 8.91
CA ILE A 802 6.79 5.76 10.27
C ILE A 802 5.83 6.62 11.09
N PHE A 803 5.44 7.79 10.57
CA PHE A 803 4.56 8.73 11.27
C PHE A 803 3.22 8.11 11.68
N VAL A 804 2.52 7.47 10.74
CA VAL A 804 1.23 6.79 11.01
C VAL A 804 1.41 5.72 12.09
N SER A 805 2.50 4.94 12.01
CA SER A 805 2.74 3.87 12.97
C SER A 805 3.07 4.37 14.37
N CYS A 806 3.87 5.43 14.52
CA CYS A 806 4.14 6.06 15.82
C CYS A 806 2.85 6.65 16.42
N PHE A 807 2.00 7.26 15.59
CA PHE A 807 0.71 7.81 16.02
C PHE A 807 -0.26 6.71 16.49
N GLU A 808 -0.35 5.58 15.79
CA GLU A 808 -1.14 4.43 16.22
C GLU A 808 -0.64 3.84 17.54
N GLN A 809 0.69 3.72 17.73
CA GLN A 809 1.26 3.25 18.99
C GLN A 809 0.92 4.17 20.17
N ILE A 810 1.07 5.49 20.01
CA ILE A 810 0.70 6.47 21.06
C ILE A 810 -0.80 6.35 21.42
N LYS A 811 -1.66 6.22 20.40
CA LYS A 811 -3.11 6.05 20.61
C LYS A 811 -3.45 4.76 21.34
N LEU A 812 -2.75 3.65 21.07
CA LEU A 812 -2.91 2.39 21.80
C LEU A 812 -2.47 2.53 23.26
N GLU A 813 -1.30 3.13 23.51
CA GLU A 813 -0.78 3.39 24.87
C GLU A 813 -1.75 4.27 25.70
N ASP A 814 -2.35 5.29 25.10
CA ASP A 814 -3.35 6.15 25.77
C ASP A 814 -4.65 5.39 26.11
N MET A 815 -5.14 4.52 25.20
CA MET A 815 -6.31 3.67 25.50
C MET A 815 -6.02 2.62 26.59
N GLU A 816 -4.82 2.06 26.62
CA GLU A 816 -4.40 1.15 27.71
C GLU A 816 -4.36 1.88 29.06
N LEU A 817 -3.80 3.09 29.09
CA LEU A 817 -3.77 3.95 30.29
C LEU A 817 -5.17 4.27 30.80
N ASP A 818 -6.08 4.73 29.93
CA ASP A 818 -7.47 5.02 30.29
C ASP A 818 -8.22 3.76 30.78
N SER A 819 -7.95 2.59 30.19
CA SER A 819 -8.52 1.31 30.66
C SER A 819 -7.97 0.85 32.03
N SER A 820 -6.76 1.31 32.39
CA SER A 820 -6.08 0.94 33.63
C SER A 820 -6.52 1.79 34.83
N GLN A 821 -6.89 3.06 34.61
CA GLN A 821 -7.28 3.99 35.67
C GLN A 821 -8.47 3.48 36.53
N PRO A 822 -9.59 2.97 35.96
CA PRO A 822 -10.70 2.43 36.75
C PRO A 822 -10.25 1.29 37.66
N LYS A 823 -9.46 0.34 37.13
CA LYS A 823 -8.94 -0.81 37.89
C LYS A 823 -7.99 -0.39 39.01
N GLN A 824 -7.18 0.65 38.80
CA GLN A 824 -6.35 1.22 39.87
C GLN A 824 -7.19 1.95 40.93
N LEU A 825 -8.23 2.67 40.53
CA LEU A 825 -9.14 3.36 41.45
C LEU A 825 -9.95 2.37 42.29
N GLU A 826 -10.43 1.28 41.69
CA GLU A 826 -11.07 0.16 42.40
C GLU A 826 -10.12 -0.53 43.36
N ARG A 827 -8.87 -0.81 42.95
CA ARG A 827 -7.85 -1.35 43.86
C ARG A 827 -7.56 -0.42 45.04
N ARG A 828 -7.45 0.90 44.82
CA ARG A 828 -7.28 1.87 45.91
C ARG A 828 -8.46 1.83 46.88
N LYS A 829 -9.70 1.92 46.38
CA LYS A 829 -10.92 1.79 47.19
C LYS A 829 -10.97 0.47 47.97
N ALA A 830 -10.53 -0.64 47.37
CA ALA A 830 -10.47 -1.93 48.03
C ALA A 830 -9.42 -1.96 49.15
N THR A 831 -8.24 -1.35 48.96
CA THR A 831 -7.23 -1.21 50.01
C THR A 831 -7.70 -0.29 51.13
N ASP A 832 -8.32 0.84 50.80
CA ASP A 832 -8.87 1.80 51.77
C ASP A 832 -9.96 1.13 52.64
N ASN A 833 -10.84 0.32 52.04
CA ASN A 833 -11.87 -0.46 52.74
C ASN A 833 -11.33 -1.63 53.60
N VAL A 834 -10.04 -1.97 53.51
CA VAL A 834 -9.38 -2.99 54.35
C VAL A 834 -8.61 -2.34 55.51
N LEU A 835 -8.37 -1.04 55.44
CA LEU A 835 -7.70 -0.23 56.47
C LEU A 835 -8.69 0.43 57.45
N VAL A 836 -9.99 0.40 57.16
CA VAL A 836 -11.11 0.89 57.98
C VAL A 836 -11.81 -0.28 58.68
#